data_AF-A0A0J7XZQ3-F1
#
_entry.id   AF-A0A0J7XZQ3-F1
#
_cell.length_a   1.000
_cell.length_b   1.000
_cell.length_c   1.000
_cell.angle_alpha   90.00
_cell.angle_beta   90.00
_cell.angle_gamma   90.00
#
_symmetry.space_group_name_H-M   'P 1'
#
loop_
_entity.id
_entity.type
_entity.pdbx_description
1 polymer ?
#
loop_
_entity_poly.entity_id
_entity_poly.type
_entity_poly.pdbx_seq_one_letter_code
_entity_poly.pdbx_strand_id
1 'polypeptide(L)'
;MRWLFVACVVAVPLAACGEGSLAAASKDDPPGLAADMGADMGMGTNLDGLAYWSTALPTLDVMKSAGGWLPQADGSYDTGETVALDRDGWALPSADPASRRYRSLVVNVIHDNPAAPPSARYVVLYDGTGEINALDVDGGRILSQAPGEMHVEAGRGGSLYLRLDAGASLRNIRVVREDYLPLYRAGLTFNPDFLARIDAFQVLRFMDWMNTNALFAPTGGPITDETAISDAPQLNWADRPRPTSMHWGEGSRGVPVEALVEIANRTGAEPWFTMPVNASDDYVRGFAAYVREHLRPDLKIHVELSNEVWNWIFPQARYAQAQARRAFGPNGDWLEWYGMRAAQVGMIWKKAFNEPERRSSRAGRVSMVFGTQFAWRGLEAKGLDTANWRDAEGRQMRASDYFDEYAITAYYDGTMNTDESVPIVKGWWKDSDGGYARAVAALDKRIADFNAPLYRYHAEQAKAHGLRLVSYESGFGEYTPISQHGNEAYTDFLVKLQRRPEFTALETANYKAFAAAGGRLFMNFGIIGTPSKWGSWSALESVGQETSPRYSAMMTWLAAHPPSPLRGPAVAYAPSRLMIGKPGGSTLTQTAHGYDVLVGTSGDDRFNASGAPGGRIDGGGGTDTLVLPAKREAYRFSAEAGQGPVRVEGPGGGQDISRIALVRFGEGRSIALAQLLSEDRGLRLADVERVGSVPAPK
;
A
#
# COMPACT_ATOMS: atom_id res chain seq x y z
N MET A 1 16.11 26.42 3.37
CA MET A 1 15.85 25.15 4.08
C MET A 1 14.94 24.33 3.18
N ARG A 2 15.50 23.38 2.43
CA ARG A 2 14.80 22.70 1.32
C ARG A 2 15.03 21.19 1.45
N TRP A 3 13.92 20.47 1.58
CA TRP A 3 13.70 19.05 1.29
C TRP A 3 14.68 18.05 1.90
N LEU A 4 14.46 17.71 3.17
CA LEU A 4 14.89 16.44 3.76
C LEU A 4 13.66 15.55 3.98
N PHE A 5 13.26 14.80 2.95
CA PHE A 5 12.76 13.46 3.19
C PHE A 5 13.88 12.51 2.75
N VAL A 6 14.54 11.99 3.76
CA VAL A 6 15.62 11.04 3.59
C VAL A 6 14.95 9.69 3.36
N ALA A 7 15.18 9.07 2.21
CA ALA A 7 15.23 7.62 2.13
C ALA A 7 16.41 7.20 3.03
N CYS A 8 16.13 7.09 4.32
CA CYS A 8 17.12 7.01 5.40
C CYS A 8 17.48 5.55 5.61
N VAL A 9 18.45 5.06 4.85
CA VAL A 9 19.25 3.89 5.22
C VAL A 9 20.68 4.38 5.36
N VAL A 10 21.06 4.79 6.57
CA VAL A 10 22.47 4.94 6.94
C VAL A 10 22.95 3.56 7.36
N ALA A 11 23.91 3.02 6.60
CA ALA A 11 24.64 1.83 6.99
C ALA A 11 25.25 2.03 8.40
N VAL A 12 24.91 1.15 9.34
CA VAL A 12 25.69 1.01 10.56
C VAL A 12 27.06 0.45 10.15
N PRO A 13 28.18 1.10 10.52
CA PRO A 13 29.49 0.55 10.23
C PRO A 13 29.65 -0.76 11.02
N LEU A 14 29.97 -1.84 10.31
CA LEU A 14 30.46 -3.10 10.88
C LEU A 14 31.81 -2.83 11.56
N ALA A 15 31.76 -2.35 12.80
CA ALA A 15 32.90 -2.34 13.71
C ALA A 15 32.93 -3.66 14.49
N ALA A 16 33.79 -4.56 14.03
CA ALA A 16 34.46 -5.64 14.76
C ALA A 16 33.73 -6.31 15.95
N CYS A 17 33.27 -7.54 15.74
CA CYS A 17 33.10 -8.53 16.81
C CYS A 17 33.53 -9.93 16.33
N GLY A 18 34.70 -10.35 16.81
CA GLY A 18 35.02 -11.72 17.24
C GLY A 18 35.03 -12.84 16.21
N GLU A 19 36.23 -13.37 15.93
CA GLU A 19 36.43 -14.70 15.36
C GLU A 19 35.69 -15.76 16.18
N GLY A 20 34.69 -16.40 15.57
CA GLY A 20 33.95 -17.54 16.12
C GLY A 20 34.08 -18.73 15.17
N SER A 21 34.79 -19.76 15.64
CA SER A 21 35.11 -21.00 14.91
C SER A 21 33.90 -21.69 14.27
N LEU A 22 34.04 -22.05 12.99
CA LEU A 22 33.14 -22.93 12.25
C LEU A 22 33.27 -24.37 12.78
N ALA A 23 32.28 -24.85 13.52
CA ALA A 23 32.14 -26.28 13.81
C ALA A 23 31.38 -26.97 12.67
N ALA A 24 31.99 -28.03 12.11
CA ALA A 24 31.46 -28.81 11.01
C ALA A 24 30.18 -29.58 11.40
N ALA A 25 29.15 -29.49 10.56
CA ALA A 25 27.91 -30.26 10.69
C ALA A 25 28.15 -31.75 10.35
N SER A 26 27.74 -32.64 11.25
CA SER A 26 27.73 -34.09 11.06
C SER A 26 26.59 -34.51 10.14
N LYS A 27 26.89 -35.40 9.18
CA LYS A 27 25.94 -36.13 8.35
C LYS A 27 25.15 -37.10 9.21
N ASP A 28 23.83 -36.98 9.25
CA ASP A 28 22.86 -38.09 9.40
C ASP A 28 21.43 -37.53 9.23
N ASP A 29 20.91 -37.57 7.99
CA ASP A 29 19.51 -37.27 7.69
C ASP A 29 18.67 -38.56 7.74
N PRO A 30 17.52 -38.58 8.46
CA PRO A 30 16.57 -39.68 8.35
C PRO A 30 15.82 -39.63 7.00
N PRO A 31 15.53 -40.78 6.37
CA PRO A 31 14.89 -40.83 5.06
C PRO A 31 13.38 -40.61 5.19
N GLY A 32 12.86 -39.53 4.61
CA GLY A 32 11.41 -39.30 4.57
C GLY A 32 10.86 -37.99 4.01
N LEU A 33 11.69 -37.05 3.53
CA LEU A 33 11.21 -35.75 3.00
C LEU A 33 11.97 -35.26 1.75
N ALA A 34 12.48 -36.19 0.94
CA ALA A 34 13.10 -35.87 -0.35
C ALA A 34 12.09 -35.99 -1.50
N ALA A 35 11.09 -35.11 -1.53
CA ALA A 35 10.23 -34.89 -2.71
C ALA A 35 9.35 -33.62 -2.56
N ASP A 36 9.94 -32.43 -2.32
CA ASP A 36 9.24 -31.15 -2.63
C ASP A 36 10.21 -29.94 -2.70
N MET A 37 11.38 -30.10 -3.31
CA MET A 37 12.33 -28.98 -3.45
C MET A 37 12.01 -28.18 -4.73
N GLY A 38 11.32 -27.04 -4.55
CA GLY A 38 11.59 -25.83 -5.34
C GLY A 38 10.62 -25.40 -6.46
N ALA A 39 9.31 -25.66 -6.37
CA ALA A 39 8.38 -25.34 -7.48
C ALA A 39 7.21 -24.36 -7.16
N ASP A 40 7.12 -23.75 -5.97
CA ASP A 40 5.94 -22.94 -5.61
C ASP A 40 6.25 -21.70 -4.72
N MET A 41 7.33 -20.99 -5.05
CA MET A 41 7.63 -19.71 -4.38
C MET A 41 6.84 -18.58 -5.05
N GLY A 42 5.89 -18.01 -4.30
CA GLY A 42 5.13 -16.84 -4.74
C GLY A 42 5.99 -15.58 -4.76
N MET A 43 5.50 -14.57 -5.47
CA MET A 43 6.15 -13.26 -5.51
C MET A 43 5.12 -12.16 -5.31
N GLY A 44 5.52 -11.17 -4.51
CA GLY A 44 4.77 -9.94 -4.31
C GLY A 44 5.69 -8.73 -4.39
N THR A 45 5.12 -7.55 -4.17
CA THR A 45 5.87 -6.29 -4.16
C THR A 45 5.33 -5.36 -3.08
N ASN A 46 6.18 -4.49 -2.54
CA ASN A 46 5.66 -3.28 -1.89
C ASN A 46 5.24 -2.28 -2.96
N LEU A 47 4.37 -1.35 -2.56
CA LEU A 47 3.93 -0.24 -3.40
C LEU A 47 4.64 1.04 -2.94
N ASP A 48 5.35 1.69 -3.86
CA ASP A 48 6.12 2.90 -3.58
C ASP A 48 5.22 4.01 -3.01
N GLY A 49 5.77 4.79 -2.07
CA GLY A 49 5.05 5.87 -1.40
C GLY A 49 4.44 6.91 -2.35
N LEU A 50 3.28 7.45 -1.96
CA LEU A 50 2.61 8.52 -2.69
C LEU A 50 3.32 9.85 -2.42
N ALA A 51 3.61 10.59 -3.48
CA ALA A 51 4.15 11.95 -3.44
C ALA A 51 3.88 12.65 -4.78
N TYR A 52 3.92 13.98 -4.79
CA TYR A 52 3.59 14.75 -6.00
C TYR A 52 4.63 14.57 -7.11
N TRP A 53 5.83 14.07 -6.77
CA TRP A 53 6.90 13.67 -7.69
C TRP A 53 6.91 12.17 -8.00
N SER A 54 6.04 11.37 -7.36
CA SER A 54 6.03 9.91 -7.53
C SER A 54 5.59 9.53 -8.94
N THR A 55 6.43 8.76 -9.62
CA THR A 55 6.20 8.34 -11.02
C THR A 55 5.22 7.18 -11.16
N ALA A 56 4.73 6.65 -10.03
CA ALA A 56 3.72 5.60 -9.98
C ALA A 56 2.32 6.11 -10.36
N LEU A 57 1.98 7.37 -10.02
CA LEU A 57 0.67 7.99 -10.25
C LEU A 57 -0.51 7.02 -10.00
N PRO A 58 -0.63 6.44 -8.79
CA PRO A 58 -1.50 5.29 -8.56
C PRO A 58 -2.99 5.62 -8.55
N THR A 59 -3.38 6.87 -8.27
CA THR A 59 -4.77 7.29 -8.09
C THR A 59 -5.30 8.10 -9.26
N LEU A 60 -6.61 8.01 -9.53
CA LEU A 60 -7.31 8.86 -10.49
C LEU A 60 -7.37 10.32 -10.01
N ASP A 61 -7.59 10.51 -8.71
CA ASP A 61 -7.47 11.80 -8.03
C ASP A 61 -6.02 12.01 -7.64
N VAL A 62 -5.28 12.80 -8.43
CA VAL A 62 -3.86 13.08 -8.17
C VAL A 62 -3.66 13.98 -6.96
N MET A 63 -4.72 14.63 -6.44
CA MET A 63 -4.66 15.33 -5.15
C MET A 63 -4.28 14.37 -4.01
N LYS A 64 -4.57 13.07 -4.13
CA LYS A 64 -4.20 12.07 -3.12
C LYS A 64 -2.69 11.88 -2.96
N SER A 65 -1.91 12.26 -3.96
CA SER A 65 -0.45 12.26 -3.91
C SER A 65 0.14 13.65 -3.69
N ALA A 66 -0.69 14.69 -3.53
CA ALA A 66 -0.23 16.06 -3.37
C ALA A 66 0.56 16.27 -2.07
N GLY A 67 1.36 17.33 -2.03
CA GLY A 67 2.05 17.75 -0.81
C GLY A 67 1.13 18.37 0.25
N GLY A 68 1.74 18.80 1.36
CA GLY A 68 1.10 19.67 2.35
C GLY A 68 0.88 21.10 1.85
N TRP A 69 0.17 21.89 2.64
CA TRP A 69 -0.04 23.31 2.37
C TRP A 69 1.25 24.11 2.55
N LEU A 70 1.61 24.89 1.53
CA LEU A 70 2.72 25.84 1.53
C LEU A 70 2.16 27.27 1.71
N PRO A 71 2.23 27.84 2.92
CA PRO A 71 1.77 29.21 3.16
C PRO A 71 2.70 30.21 2.47
N GLN A 72 2.18 31.01 1.53
CA GLN A 72 2.96 31.93 0.71
C GLN A 72 2.62 33.40 0.99
N ALA A 73 3.64 34.25 0.96
CA ALA A 73 3.50 35.71 0.98
C ALA A 73 4.38 36.33 -0.11
N ASP A 74 4.23 37.62 -0.37
CA ASP A 74 5.06 38.33 -1.35
C ASP A 74 6.56 38.15 -1.03
N GLY A 75 7.32 37.63 -2.00
CA GLY A 75 8.74 37.33 -1.83
C GLY A 75 9.06 36.10 -0.97
N SER A 76 8.06 35.34 -0.52
CA SER A 76 8.22 34.16 0.34
C SER A 76 7.52 32.94 -0.24
N TYR A 77 8.31 31.94 -0.66
CA TYR A 77 7.82 30.66 -1.18
C TYR A 77 7.16 29.78 -0.11
N ASP A 78 7.59 29.94 1.15
CA ASP A 78 7.02 29.32 2.33
C ASP A 78 7.30 30.24 3.53
N THR A 79 6.26 30.72 4.20
CA THR A 79 6.39 31.58 5.38
C THR A 79 6.75 30.79 6.64
N GLY A 80 6.63 29.45 6.60
CA GLY A 80 6.80 28.54 7.74
C GLY A 80 5.70 28.64 8.79
N GLU A 81 4.60 29.34 8.51
CA GLU A 81 3.48 29.49 9.45
C GLU A 81 2.67 28.19 9.53
N THR A 82 2.28 27.81 10.75
CA THR A 82 1.34 26.71 10.93
C THR A 82 0.00 27.06 10.31
N VAL A 83 -0.46 26.22 9.38
CA VAL A 83 -1.80 26.31 8.79
C VAL A 83 -2.76 25.50 9.66
N ALA A 84 -3.86 26.10 10.09
CA ALA A 84 -4.91 25.37 10.79
C ALA A 84 -5.64 24.47 9.79
N LEU A 85 -5.73 23.17 10.09
CA LEU A 85 -6.36 22.18 9.23
C LEU A 85 -7.54 21.52 9.94
N ASP A 86 -8.54 21.12 9.18
CA ASP A 86 -9.55 20.19 9.67
C ASP A 86 -8.97 18.77 9.79
N ARG A 87 -9.81 17.83 10.24
CA ARG A 87 -9.42 16.43 10.44
C ARG A 87 -8.99 15.74 9.13
N ASP A 88 -9.46 16.20 7.99
CA ASP A 88 -9.12 15.65 6.68
C ASP A 88 -7.96 16.40 6.01
N GLY A 89 -7.37 17.39 6.69
CA GLY A 89 -6.22 18.13 6.19
C GLY A 89 -6.57 19.34 5.31
N TRP A 90 -7.85 19.71 5.23
CA TRP A 90 -8.27 20.91 4.50
C TRP A 90 -8.00 22.16 5.34
N ALA A 91 -7.51 23.22 4.70
CA ALA A 91 -7.22 24.47 5.39
C ALA A 91 -8.49 25.10 5.95
N LEU A 92 -8.42 25.50 7.23
CA LEU A 92 -9.43 26.28 7.89
C LEU A 92 -9.07 27.77 7.80
N PRO A 93 -10.06 28.68 7.73
CA PRO A 93 -9.81 30.11 7.88
C PRO A 93 -9.02 30.40 9.16
N SER A 94 -8.03 31.29 9.09
CA SER A 94 -7.25 31.69 10.26
C SER A 94 -8.16 32.27 11.34
N ALA A 95 -8.01 31.81 12.58
CA ALA A 95 -8.69 32.39 13.74
C ALA A 95 -8.19 33.81 14.06
N ASP A 96 -6.98 34.16 13.61
CA ASP A 96 -6.43 35.51 13.69
C ASP A 96 -5.90 35.96 12.32
N PRO A 97 -6.77 36.51 11.46
CA PRO A 97 -6.37 37.00 10.13
C PRO A 97 -5.43 38.20 10.17
N ALA A 98 -5.37 38.93 11.30
CA ALA A 98 -4.59 40.16 11.41
C ALA A 98 -3.10 39.89 11.65
N SER A 99 -2.77 38.82 12.40
CA SER A 99 -1.38 38.41 12.65
C SER A 99 -0.81 37.48 11.57
N ARG A 100 -1.66 36.92 10.71
CA ARG A 100 -1.28 36.04 9.60
C ARG A 100 -0.44 36.76 8.55
N ARG A 101 0.74 36.22 8.21
CA ARG A 101 1.65 36.79 7.18
C ARG A 101 1.38 36.24 5.79
N TYR A 102 1.10 34.94 5.65
CA TYR A 102 0.79 34.34 4.35
C TYR A 102 -0.47 34.95 3.75
N ARG A 103 -0.48 35.19 2.43
CA ARG A 103 -1.63 35.71 1.66
C ARG A 103 -2.33 34.64 0.85
N SER A 104 -1.62 33.56 0.52
CA SER A 104 -2.15 32.41 -0.20
C SER A 104 -1.63 31.10 0.39
N LEU A 105 -2.31 30.02 0.07
CA LEU A 105 -1.90 28.65 0.33
C LEU A 105 -1.66 27.98 -1.02
N VAL A 106 -0.47 27.43 -1.22
CA VAL A 106 -0.14 26.66 -2.43
C VAL A 106 -0.06 25.18 -2.07
N VAL A 107 -0.48 24.33 -2.99
CA VAL A 107 -0.25 22.89 -2.92
C VAL A 107 0.41 22.41 -4.21
N ASN A 108 1.48 21.64 -4.06
CA ASN A 108 2.12 20.93 -5.15
C ASN A 108 1.28 19.69 -5.46
N VAL A 109 0.52 19.71 -6.56
CA VAL A 109 -0.28 18.55 -6.99
C VAL A 109 0.58 17.60 -7.81
N ILE A 110 1.31 18.15 -8.80
CA ILE A 110 2.32 17.45 -9.60
C ILE A 110 3.51 18.39 -9.77
N HIS A 111 4.70 17.95 -9.42
CA HIS A 111 5.93 18.73 -9.58
C HIS A 111 7.14 17.80 -9.63
N ASP A 112 8.09 18.07 -10.52
CA ASP A 112 9.32 17.28 -10.71
C ASP A 112 9.04 15.80 -10.94
N ASN A 113 7.93 15.53 -11.64
CA ASN A 113 7.44 14.19 -11.91
C ASN A 113 7.67 13.85 -13.40
N PRO A 114 8.70 13.05 -13.73
CA PRO A 114 9.00 12.72 -15.12
C PRO A 114 7.97 11.79 -15.77
N ALA A 115 7.04 11.22 -15.00
CA ALA A 115 5.91 10.45 -15.53
C ALA A 115 4.65 11.29 -15.78
N ALA A 116 4.65 12.56 -15.37
CA ALA A 116 3.51 13.44 -15.58
C ALA A 116 3.32 13.73 -17.08
N PRO A 117 2.12 13.51 -17.64
CA PRO A 117 1.88 13.80 -19.04
C PRO A 117 2.02 15.32 -19.33
N PRO A 118 2.79 15.71 -20.36
CA PRO A 118 3.03 17.11 -20.68
C PRO A 118 1.74 17.79 -21.15
N SER A 119 1.47 19.01 -20.68
CA SER A 119 0.28 19.79 -21.03
C SER A 119 -1.06 19.03 -20.92
N ALA A 120 -1.14 18.04 -20.02
CA ALA A 120 -2.38 17.32 -19.81
C ALA A 120 -3.46 18.20 -19.21
N ARG A 121 -4.70 17.89 -19.57
CA ARG A 121 -5.89 18.57 -19.06
C ARG A 121 -6.44 17.84 -17.84
N TYR A 122 -6.76 18.61 -16.81
CA TYR A 122 -7.32 18.14 -15.56
C TYR A 122 -8.59 18.89 -15.21
N VAL A 123 -9.50 18.20 -14.54
CA VAL A 123 -10.69 18.78 -13.91
C VAL A 123 -10.45 18.82 -12.40
N VAL A 124 -10.53 20.04 -11.86
CA VAL A 124 -10.44 20.32 -10.43
C VAL A 124 -11.86 20.48 -9.90
N LEU A 125 -12.32 19.53 -9.10
CA LEU A 125 -13.62 19.55 -8.44
C LEU A 125 -13.45 19.97 -6.99
N TYR A 126 -14.32 20.83 -6.47
CA TYR A 126 -14.17 21.33 -5.09
C TYR A 126 -15.51 21.78 -4.49
N ASP A 127 -15.56 21.81 -3.16
CA ASP A 127 -16.71 22.32 -2.41
C ASP A 127 -16.31 23.59 -1.65
N GLY A 128 -17.29 24.47 -1.41
CA GLY A 128 -17.12 25.68 -0.61
C GLY A 128 -16.98 26.96 -1.45
N THR A 129 -16.42 27.99 -0.82
CA THR A 129 -16.34 29.35 -1.38
C THR A 129 -14.94 29.92 -1.23
N GLY A 130 -14.50 30.70 -2.21
CA GLY A 130 -13.18 31.34 -2.24
C GLY A 130 -12.54 31.19 -3.61
N GLU A 131 -11.45 31.92 -3.82
CA GLU A 131 -10.68 31.85 -5.07
C GLU A 131 -9.73 30.64 -5.04
N ILE A 132 -9.75 29.88 -6.14
CA ILE A 132 -8.79 28.83 -6.46
C ILE A 132 -8.26 29.06 -7.86
N ASN A 133 -6.94 28.99 -8.01
CA ASN A 133 -6.24 29.21 -9.25
C ASN A 133 -5.25 28.07 -9.53
N ALA A 134 -4.96 27.85 -10.82
CA ALA A 134 -3.76 27.13 -11.25
C ALA A 134 -2.62 28.13 -11.49
N LEU A 135 -1.41 27.82 -11.02
CA LEU A 135 -0.26 28.70 -11.26
C LEU A 135 0.26 28.54 -12.70
N ASP A 136 0.60 29.68 -13.33
CA ASP A 136 1.34 29.70 -14.59
C ASP A 136 2.81 29.34 -14.35
N VAL A 137 3.05 28.05 -14.20
CA VAL A 137 4.38 27.44 -14.18
C VAL A 137 4.53 26.66 -15.48
N ASP A 138 5.51 27.07 -16.29
CA ASP A 138 5.81 26.46 -17.59
C ASP A 138 4.61 26.41 -18.55
N GLY A 139 3.72 27.42 -18.49
CA GLY A 139 2.54 27.55 -19.35
C GLY A 139 1.25 26.92 -18.82
N GLY A 140 1.23 26.49 -17.56
CA GLY A 140 0.00 26.01 -16.91
C GLY A 140 -1.06 27.11 -16.84
N ARG A 141 -2.33 26.76 -17.06
CA ARG A 141 -3.40 27.78 -17.16
C ARG A 141 -4.78 27.23 -16.88
N ILE A 142 -5.67 28.12 -16.46
CA ILE A 142 -7.10 27.86 -16.35
C ILE A 142 -7.73 27.94 -17.75
N LEU A 143 -8.47 26.90 -18.13
CA LEU A 143 -9.21 26.84 -19.40
C LEU A 143 -10.63 27.36 -19.23
N SER A 144 -11.29 26.94 -18.15
CA SER A 144 -12.63 27.39 -17.75
C SER A 144 -12.83 27.21 -16.25
N GLN A 145 -13.74 27.99 -15.66
CA GLN A 145 -14.07 27.90 -14.25
C GLN A 145 -15.54 28.21 -14.01
N ALA A 146 -16.17 27.37 -13.20
CA ALA A 146 -17.51 27.56 -12.66
C ALA A 146 -17.49 27.21 -11.16
N PRO A 147 -18.49 27.64 -10.37
CA PRO A 147 -18.57 27.23 -8.97
C PRO A 147 -18.50 25.70 -8.82
N GLY A 148 -17.45 25.22 -8.13
CA GLY A 148 -17.22 23.80 -7.82
C GLY A 148 -16.49 22.98 -8.89
N GLU A 149 -16.18 23.56 -10.05
CA GLU A 149 -15.47 22.87 -11.13
C GLU A 149 -14.57 23.84 -11.93
N MET A 150 -13.29 23.49 -12.06
CA MET A 150 -12.31 24.25 -12.83
C MET A 150 -11.54 23.31 -13.78
N HIS A 151 -11.48 23.66 -15.05
CA HIS A 151 -10.69 22.94 -16.05
C HIS A 151 -9.34 23.63 -16.22
N VAL A 152 -8.26 22.86 -16.12
CA VAL A 152 -6.90 23.38 -16.17
C VAL A 152 -6.05 22.59 -17.15
N GLU A 153 -5.11 23.25 -17.79
CA GLU A 153 -4.02 22.63 -18.53
C GLU A 153 -2.76 22.73 -17.68
N ALA A 154 -2.08 21.60 -17.45
CA ALA A 154 -0.80 21.56 -16.76
C ALA A 154 0.31 22.24 -17.59
N GLY A 155 1.44 22.57 -16.96
CA GLY A 155 2.61 23.11 -17.65
C GLY A 155 3.15 22.16 -18.73
N ARG A 156 4.02 22.65 -19.62
CA ARG A 156 4.63 21.84 -20.69
C ARG A 156 5.41 20.64 -20.15
N GLY A 157 6.04 20.76 -18.98
CA GLY A 157 6.68 19.66 -18.26
C GLY A 157 5.74 18.80 -17.39
N GLY A 158 4.42 19.03 -17.43
CA GLY A 158 3.41 18.28 -16.66
C GLY A 158 3.15 18.81 -15.25
N SER A 159 3.88 19.84 -14.80
CA SER A 159 3.69 20.42 -13.46
C SER A 159 2.31 21.06 -13.29
N LEU A 160 1.72 20.86 -12.11
CA LEU A 160 0.44 21.42 -11.72
C LEU A 160 0.47 21.84 -10.24
N TYR A 161 0.17 23.12 -10.01
CA TYR A 161 0.06 23.71 -8.67
C TYR A 161 -1.28 24.39 -8.54
N LEU A 162 -1.90 24.23 -7.38
CA LEU A 162 -3.10 24.98 -7.03
C LEU A 162 -2.76 26.03 -5.98
N ARG A 163 -3.29 27.23 -6.16
CA ARG A 163 -3.20 28.33 -5.21
C ARG A 163 -4.60 28.70 -4.74
N LEU A 164 -4.75 28.77 -3.43
CA LEU A 164 -5.95 29.25 -2.75
C LEU A 164 -5.64 30.56 -2.06
N ASP A 165 -6.61 31.46 -2.05
CA ASP A 165 -6.52 32.63 -1.19
C ASP A 165 -6.61 32.21 0.27
N ALA A 166 -5.89 32.91 1.15
CA ALA A 166 -5.85 32.55 2.58
C ALA A 166 -7.17 32.80 3.34
N GLY A 167 -8.18 33.39 2.68
CA GLY A 167 -9.56 33.48 3.18
C GLY A 167 -10.51 32.42 2.60
N ALA A 168 -10.03 31.60 1.66
CA ALA A 168 -10.84 30.58 1.03
C ALA A 168 -11.26 29.51 2.05
N SER A 169 -12.51 29.06 1.95
CA SER A 169 -13.09 27.97 2.75
C SER A 169 -13.43 26.79 1.83
N LEU A 170 -12.42 26.39 1.04
CA LEU A 170 -12.52 25.30 0.08
C LEU A 170 -12.10 23.98 0.71
N ARG A 171 -12.81 22.91 0.37
CA ARG A 171 -12.57 21.55 0.85
C ARG A 171 -12.94 20.54 -0.22
N ASN A 172 -12.61 19.27 0.02
CA ASN A 172 -12.85 18.19 -0.94
C ASN A 172 -12.36 18.60 -2.34
N ILE A 173 -11.13 19.06 -2.46
CA ILE A 173 -10.51 19.36 -3.76
C ILE A 173 -10.05 18.03 -4.37
N ARG A 174 -10.45 17.76 -5.61
CA ARG A 174 -10.09 16.55 -6.36
C ARG A 174 -9.55 16.98 -7.71
N VAL A 175 -8.44 16.41 -8.11
CA VAL A 175 -7.77 16.76 -9.36
C VAL A 175 -7.69 15.50 -10.20
N VAL A 176 -8.48 15.44 -11.28
CA VAL A 176 -8.64 14.23 -12.09
C VAL A 176 -8.28 14.55 -13.54
N ARG A 177 -7.47 13.70 -14.18
CA ARG A 177 -7.17 13.84 -15.61
C ARG A 177 -8.49 13.77 -16.39
N GLU A 178 -8.69 14.67 -17.36
CA GLU A 178 -10.02 14.87 -17.98
C GLU A 178 -10.59 13.59 -18.64
N ASP A 179 -9.71 12.76 -19.23
CA ASP A 179 -10.04 11.45 -19.80
C ASP A 179 -10.40 10.38 -18.75
N TYR A 180 -9.95 10.55 -17.50
CA TYR A 180 -10.26 9.68 -16.37
C TYR A 180 -11.45 10.16 -15.52
N LEU A 181 -12.02 11.33 -15.83
CA LEU A 181 -13.18 11.85 -15.11
C LEU A 181 -14.39 10.88 -15.09
N PRO A 182 -14.73 10.17 -16.18
CA PRO A 182 -15.82 9.18 -16.13
C PRO A 182 -15.55 8.04 -15.16
N LEU A 183 -14.29 7.56 -15.08
CA LEU A 183 -13.86 6.49 -14.17
C LEU A 183 -13.94 6.95 -12.71
N TYR A 184 -13.46 8.17 -12.44
CA TYR A 184 -13.55 8.77 -11.12
C TYR A 184 -15.01 8.98 -10.68
N ARG A 185 -15.88 9.47 -11.58
CA ARG A 185 -17.32 9.64 -11.30
C ARG A 185 -18.06 8.31 -11.11
N ALA A 186 -17.58 7.23 -11.71
CA ALA A 186 -18.04 5.88 -11.40
C ALA A 186 -17.58 5.40 -10.01
N GLY A 187 -16.75 6.18 -9.30
CA GLY A 187 -16.29 5.92 -7.93
C GLY A 187 -14.94 5.23 -7.85
N LEU A 188 -14.25 5.01 -8.97
CA LEU A 188 -12.95 4.32 -8.97
C LEU A 188 -11.85 5.14 -8.30
N THR A 189 -10.96 4.46 -7.59
CA THR A 189 -9.82 5.11 -6.94
C THR A 189 -8.55 5.07 -7.79
N PHE A 190 -8.27 3.93 -8.42
CA PHE A 190 -6.95 3.66 -8.99
C PHE A 190 -6.84 3.89 -10.50
N ASN A 191 -5.67 4.38 -10.90
CA ASN A 191 -5.25 4.54 -12.28
C ASN A 191 -5.13 3.17 -12.97
N PRO A 192 -5.85 2.91 -14.08
CA PRO A 192 -5.75 1.66 -14.82
C PRO A 192 -4.32 1.32 -15.28
N ASP A 193 -3.53 2.33 -15.66
CA ASP A 193 -2.15 2.13 -16.10
C ASP A 193 -1.28 1.58 -14.96
N PHE A 194 -1.52 2.06 -13.74
CA PHE A 194 -0.85 1.56 -12.54
C PHE A 194 -1.27 0.13 -12.21
N LEU A 195 -2.58 -0.16 -12.26
CA LEU A 195 -3.11 -1.52 -12.03
C LEU A 195 -2.49 -2.54 -12.98
N ALA A 196 -2.31 -2.18 -14.25
CA ALA A 196 -1.69 -3.04 -15.26
C ALA A 196 -0.20 -3.36 -15.01
N ARG A 197 0.48 -2.63 -14.12
CA ARG A 197 1.86 -2.94 -13.69
C ARG A 197 1.94 -3.86 -12.49
N ILE A 198 0.82 -4.06 -11.78
CA ILE A 198 0.81 -4.78 -10.51
C ILE A 198 -0.12 -6.01 -10.48
N ASP A 199 -0.94 -6.21 -11.51
CA ASP A 199 -1.96 -7.26 -11.56
C ASP A 199 -1.41 -8.69 -11.49
N ALA A 200 -0.17 -8.90 -11.91
CA ALA A 200 0.48 -10.20 -11.89
C ALA A 200 1.00 -10.61 -10.49
N PHE A 201 1.15 -9.66 -9.56
CA PHE A 201 1.72 -9.97 -8.24
C PHE A 201 0.70 -10.66 -7.34
N GLN A 202 1.18 -11.64 -6.58
CA GLN A 202 0.32 -12.46 -5.71
C GLN A 202 0.04 -11.80 -4.37
N VAL A 203 0.94 -10.91 -3.92
CA VAL A 203 0.88 -10.21 -2.64
C VAL A 203 1.26 -8.75 -2.84
N LEU A 204 0.49 -7.84 -2.25
CA LEU A 204 0.82 -6.41 -2.19
C LEU A 204 1.06 -6.03 -0.74
N ARG A 205 2.28 -5.60 -0.42
CA ARG A 205 2.62 -5.07 0.92
C ARG A 205 2.52 -3.56 0.93
N PHE A 206 1.80 -3.05 1.92
CA PHE A 206 1.42 -1.65 1.98
C PHE A 206 2.29 -0.82 2.93
N MET A 207 3.56 -1.18 3.12
CA MET A 207 4.44 -0.54 4.12
C MET A 207 4.54 0.99 3.94
N ASP A 208 4.93 1.45 2.75
CA ASP A 208 5.00 2.88 2.46
C ASP A 208 3.62 3.52 2.39
N TRP A 209 2.63 2.80 1.84
CA TRP A 209 1.25 3.28 1.75
C TRP A 209 0.60 3.44 3.13
N MET A 210 0.97 2.67 4.14
CA MET A 210 0.50 2.80 5.52
C MET A 210 1.43 3.67 6.38
N ASN A 211 2.49 4.20 5.79
CA ASN A 211 3.49 5.07 6.41
C ASN A 211 4.06 4.54 7.74
N THR A 212 4.39 3.24 7.78
CA THR A 212 4.84 2.57 9.00
C THR A 212 6.30 2.79 9.38
N ASN A 213 7.01 3.66 8.66
CA ASN A 213 8.33 4.19 9.05
C ASN A 213 8.24 5.52 9.83
N ALA A 214 7.03 5.99 10.12
CA ALA A 214 6.77 7.18 10.92
C ALA A 214 5.78 6.86 12.06
N LEU A 215 5.81 7.68 13.11
CA LEU A 215 4.80 7.67 14.17
C LEU A 215 3.95 8.92 14.08
N PHE A 216 2.68 8.79 14.45
CA PHE A 216 1.71 9.88 14.42
C PHE A 216 0.99 9.96 15.76
N ALA A 217 0.68 11.19 16.18
CA ALA A 217 -0.34 11.46 17.21
C ALA A 217 -1.74 11.43 16.56
N PRO A 218 -2.86 11.42 17.31
CA PRO A 218 -4.22 11.49 16.75
C PRO A 218 -4.48 12.67 15.81
N THR A 219 -3.73 13.77 15.95
CA THR A 219 -3.80 14.96 15.09
C THR A 219 -2.40 15.44 14.72
N GLY A 220 -2.29 16.17 13.61
CA GLY A 220 -1.03 16.72 13.12
C GLY A 220 -0.23 15.77 12.22
N GLY A 221 1.00 16.20 11.90
CA GLY A 221 1.94 15.45 11.07
C GLY A 221 2.72 14.38 11.85
N PRO A 222 3.77 13.81 11.23
CA PRO A 222 4.60 12.80 11.88
C PRO A 222 5.32 13.38 13.11
N ILE A 223 5.47 12.56 14.15
CA ILE A 223 6.23 12.89 15.36
C ILE A 223 7.72 12.71 15.05
N THR A 224 8.48 13.79 15.13
CA THR A 224 9.93 13.78 14.85
C THR A 224 10.81 14.01 16.09
N ASP A 225 10.22 14.51 17.19
CA ASP A 225 10.94 14.71 18.46
C ASP A 225 11.14 13.37 19.19
N GLU A 226 12.36 13.10 19.65
CA GLU A 226 12.71 11.80 20.27
C GLU A 226 11.97 11.53 21.58
N THR A 227 11.72 12.57 22.38
CA THR A 227 10.97 12.43 23.65
C THR A 227 9.51 12.14 23.33
N ALA A 228 8.93 12.91 22.40
CA ALA A 228 7.56 12.70 21.94
C ALA A 228 7.36 11.33 21.26
N ILE A 229 8.36 10.78 20.57
CA ILE A 229 8.34 9.41 20.02
C ILE A 229 8.22 8.39 21.16
N SER A 230 9.00 8.54 22.22
CA SER A 230 8.99 7.61 23.36
C SER A 230 7.66 7.61 24.11
N ASP A 231 6.98 8.77 24.12
CA ASP A 231 5.69 9.00 24.77
C ASP A 231 4.51 9.03 23.80
N ALA A 232 4.70 8.58 22.56
CA ALA A 232 3.68 8.69 21.52
C ALA A 232 2.36 8.03 21.98
N PRO A 233 1.23 8.75 21.90
CA PRO A 233 -0.06 8.21 22.30
C PRO A 233 -0.45 7.05 21.36
N GLN A 234 -1.31 6.16 21.84
CA GLN A 234 -1.87 5.14 20.96
C GLN A 234 -2.86 5.75 19.98
N LEU A 235 -2.90 5.20 18.76
CA LEU A 235 -3.91 5.54 17.75
C LEU A 235 -5.11 4.59 17.90
N ASN A 236 -6.32 5.13 17.96
CA ASN A 236 -7.57 4.37 17.98
C ASN A 236 -8.15 4.25 16.57
N TRP A 237 -9.19 3.43 16.37
CA TRP A 237 -9.83 3.27 15.07
C TRP A 237 -10.32 4.60 14.50
N ALA A 238 -10.77 5.48 15.40
CA ALA A 238 -11.18 6.82 15.07
C ALA A 238 -10.02 7.75 14.63
N ASP A 239 -8.75 7.34 14.66
CA ASP A 239 -7.60 8.19 14.27
C ASP A 239 -6.99 7.82 12.91
N ARG A 240 -7.50 6.75 12.28
CA ARG A 240 -7.04 6.26 10.98
C ARG A 240 -7.18 7.30 9.84
N PRO A 241 -6.37 7.20 8.77
CA PRO A 241 -6.64 7.93 7.53
C PRO A 241 -8.00 7.54 6.94
N ARG A 242 -8.63 8.48 6.21
CA ARG A 242 -9.95 8.31 5.59
C ARG A 242 -9.90 8.59 4.09
N PRO A 243 -10.84 8.04 3.29
CA PRO A 243 -10.97 8.42 1.87
C PRO A 243 -11.13 9.93 1.65
N THR A 244 -11.75 10.63 2.60
CA THR A 244 -11.96 12.09 2.58
C THR A 244 -10.70 12.90 2.90
N SER A 245 -9.64 12.29 3.43
CA SER A 245 -8.36 12.96 3.69
C SER A 245 -7.80 13.57 2.40
N MET A 246 -7.29 14.80 2.48
CA MET A 246 -6.80 15.60 1.37
C MET A 246 -5.78 14.85 0.52
N HIS A 247 -4.73 14.34 1.16
CA HIS A 247 -3.72 13.50 0.55
C HIS A 247 -3.43 12.27 1.44
N TRP A 248 -2.83 11.25 0.85
CA TRP A 248 -2.43 9.99 1.47
C TRP A 248 -0.92 9.75 1.41
N GLY A 249 -0.18 10.67 0.79
CA GLY A 249 1.25 10.59 0.59
C GLY A 249 2.08 11.24 1.70
N GLU A 250 3.23 11.78 1.30
CA GLU A 250 4.20 12.47 2.15
C GLU A 250 3.54 13.35 3.23
N GLY A 251 3.95 13.14 4.49
CA GLY A 251 3.47 13.91 5.64
C GLY A 251 2.12 13.50 6.21
N SER A 252 1.41 12.54 5.59
CA SER A 252 0.13 12.01 6.10
C SER A 252 0.27 10.67 6.80
N ARG A 253 -0.85 10.20 7.38
CA ARG A 253 -0.99 8.86 7.98
C ARG A 253 -1.15 7.73 6.95
N GLY A 254 -0.97 7.99 5.66
CA GLY A 254 -1.03 6.99 4.61
C GLY A 254 -2.41 6.81 3.99
N VAL A 255 -2.50 5.78 3.15
CA VAL A 255 -3.65 5.34 2.37
C VAL A 255 -4.68 4.66 3.30
N PRO A 256 -5.97 5.04 3.20
CA PRO A 256 -7.04 4.46 4.02
C PRO A 256 -7.29 2.99 3.68
N VAL A 257 -7.68 2.20 4.69
CA VAL A 257 -7.98 0.76 4.54
C VAL A 257 -9.02 0.48 3.46
N GLU A 258 -9.97 1.40 3.26
CA GLU A 258 -10.95 1.36 2.18
C GLU A 258 -10.28 1.22 0.81
N ALA A 259 -9.24 2.02 0.54
CA ALA A 259 -8.49 1.97 -0.71
C ALA A 259 -7.53 0.78 -0.78
N LEU A 260 -6.94 0.37 0.34
CA LEU A 260 -6.08 -0.82 0.41
C LEU A 260 -6.85 -2.12 0.10
N VAL A 261 -8.09 -2.22 0.59
CA VAL A 261 -8.98 -3.35 0.29
C VAL A 261 -9.49 -3.27 -1.16
N GLU A 262 -9.80 -2.08 -1.67
CA GLU A 262 -10.18 -1.91 -3.07
C GLU A 262 -9.08 -2.44 -4.00
N ILE A 263 -7.82 -2.02 -3.83
CA ILE A 263 -6.74 -2.47 -4.73
C ILE A 263 -6.48 -3.98 -4.66
N ALA A 264 -6.56 -4.58 -3.47
CA ALA A 264 -6.45 -6.02 -3.29
C ALA A 264 -7.59 -6.78 -3.99
N ASN A 265 -8.83 -6.32 -3.82
CA ASN A 265 -9.99 -6.89 -4.52
C ASN A 265 -9.87 -6.75 -6.05
N ARG A 266 -9.32 -5.63 -6.52
CA ARG A 266 -9.19 -5.34 -7.96
C ARG A 266 -8.10 -6.18 -8.63
N THR A 267 -6.98 -6.38 -7.96
CA THR A 267 -5.84 -7.15 -8.48
C THR A 267 -6.00 -8.65 -8.23
N GLY A 268 -6.74 -9.03 -7.18
CA GLY A 268 -6.75 -10.40 -6.68
C GLY A 268 -5.48 -10.76 -5.92
N ALA A 269 -4.67 -9.78 -5.53
CA ALA A 269 -3.50 -9.99 -4.69
C ALA A 269 -3.88 -10.07 -3.21
N GLU A 270 -3.20 -10.94 -2.46
CA GLU A 270 -3.34 -11.04 -1.01
C GLU A 270 -2.74 -9.78 -0.37
N PRO A 271 -3.50 -9.03 0.46
CA PRO A 271 -2.98 -7.84 1.11
C PRO A 271 -2.05 -8.19 2.27
N TRP A 272 -0.91 -7.50 2.34
CA TRP A 272 -0.04 -7.46 3.50
C TRP A 272 -0.11 -6.09 4.15
N PHE A 273 -0.81 -6.02 5.29
CA PHE A 273 -1.01 -4.81 6.06
C PHE A 273 0.07 -4.66 7.14
N THR A 274 0.64 -3.46 7.24
CA THR A 274 1.59 -3.08 8.29
C THR A 274 0.87 -2.16 9.29
N MET A 275 0.52 -2.68 10.47
CA MET A 275 -0.16 -1.89 11.50
C MET A 275 0.82 -0.85 12.10
N PRO A 276 0.39 0.40 12.41
CA PRO A 276 1.25 1.35 13.12
C PRO A 276 1.78 0.75 14.44
N VAL A 277 3.04 1.02 14.80
CA VAL A 277 3.63 0.46 16.04
C VAL A 277 2.87 0.88 17.30
N ASN A 278 2.29 2.09 17.29
CA ASN A 278 1.48 2.65 18.37
C ASN A 278 -0.04 2.43 18.16
N ALA A 279 -0.46 1.50 17.31
CA ALA A 279 -1.88 1.15 17.16
C ALA A 279 -2.43 0.56 18.47
N SER A 280 -3.55 1.11 18.95
CA SER A 280 -4.30 0.53 20.06
C SER A 280 -5.02 -0.74 19.61
N ASP A 281 -5.50 -1.54 20.57
CA ASP A 281 -6.34 -2.69 20.25
C ASP A 281 -7.65 -2.30 19.56
N ASP A 282 -8.14 -1.07 19.81
CA ASP A 282 -9.31 -0.54 19.12
C ASP A 282 -9.05 -0.30 17.63
N TYR A 283 -7.90 0.30 17.29
CA TYR A 283 -7.48 0.45 15.90
C TYR A 283 -7.41 -0.91 15.20
N VAL A 284 -6.73 -1.87 15.81
CA VAL A 284 -6.52 -3.21 15.23
C VAL A 284 -7.85 -3.94 15.06
N ARG A 285 -8.76 -3.87 16.03
CA ARG A 285 -10.11 -4.46 15.94
C ARG A 285 -10.95 -3.83 14.82
N GLY A 286 -10.95 -2.50 14.73
CA GLY A 286 -11.69 -1.78 13.69
C GLY A 286 -11.16 -2.12 12.30
N PHE A 287 -9.84 -2.18 12.14
CA PHE A 287 -9.20 -2.53 10.87
C PHE A 287 -9.53 -3.96 10.44
N ALA A 288 -9.36 -4.93 11.35
CA ALA A 288 -9.67 -6.32 11.08
C ALA A 288 -11.16 -6.53 10.74
N ALA A 289 -12.06 -5.83 11.43
CA ALA A 289 -13.50 -5.89 11.15
C ALA A 289 -13.84 -5.37 9.75
N TYR A 290 -13.26 -4.22 9.36
CA TYR A 290 -13.46 -3.66 8.02
C TYR A 290 -12.96 -4.63 6.94
N VAL A 291 -11.74 -5.16 7.08
CA VAL A 291 -11.16 -6.09 6.12
C VAL A 291 -11.99 -7.37 6.01
N ARG A 292 -12.46 -7.94 7.12
CA ARG A 292 -13.33 -9.12 7.10
C ARG A 292 -14.61 -8.90 6.30
N GLU A 293 -15.20 -7.71 6.38
CA GLU A 293 -16.45 -7.37 5.73
C GLU A 293 -16.28 -7.03 4.24
N HIS A 294 -15.15 -6.41 3.86
CA HIS A 294 -14.99 -5.80 2.54
C HIS A 294 -13.96 -6.52 1.63
N LEU A 295 -13.04 -7.31 2.18
CA LEU A 295 -12.05 -8.05 1.38
C LEU A 295 -12.67 -9.32 0.82
N ARG A 296 -12.32 -9.65 -0.43
CA ARG A 296 -12.66 -10.91 -1.10
C ARG A 296 -12.45 -12.11 -0.17
N PRO A 297 -13.45 -12.98 0.03
CA PRO A 297 -13.39 -14.05 1.03
C PRO A 297 -12.35 -15.13 0.70
N ASP A 298 -11.92 -15.19 -0.54
CA ASP A 298 -10.92 -16.11 -1.08
C ASP A 298 -9.47 -15.62 -0.91
N LEU A 299 -9.25 -14.35 -0.56
CA LEU A 299 -7.92 -13.80 -0.33
C LEU A 299 -7.44 -14.08 1.10
N LYS A 300 -6.17 -14.51 1.22
CA LYS A 300 -5.44 -14.53 2.49
C LYS A 300 -4.98 -13.13 2.87
N ILE A 301 -4.63 -12.96 4.14
CA ILE A 301 -4.26 -11.69 4.73
C ILE A 301 -2.94 -11.90 5.46
N HIS A 302 -1.95 -11.05 5.18
CA HIS A 302 -0.72 -10.97 5.95
C HIS A 302 -0.80 -9.75 6.86
N VAL A 303 -0.46 -9.92 8.14
CA VAL A 303 -0.47 -8.86 9.14
C VAL A 303 0.88 -8.76 9.79
N GLU A 304 1.44 -7.55 9.79
CA GLU A 304 2.71 -7.22 10.41
C GLU A 304 2.51 -6.03 11.36
N LEU A 305 3.21 -6.02 12.49
CA LEU A 305 3.27 -4.83 13.35
C LEU A 305 4.45 -3.96 12.94
N SER A 306 4.16 -2.82 12.31
CA SER A 306 5.12 -1.84 11.80
C SER A 306 6.09 -2.42 10.77
N ASN A 307 7.03 -1.60 10.31
CA ASN A 307 8.20 -2.03 9.55
C ASN A 307 9.43 -2.09 10.45
N GLU A 308 10.31 -3.09 10.24
CA GLU A 308 11.67 -3.16 10.82
C GLU A 308 11.82 -2.61 12.25
N VAL A 309 11.02 -3.10 13.21
CA VAL A 309 11.11 -2.63 14.61
C VAL A 309 12.49 -2.93 15.23
N TRP A 310 13.26 -3.83 14.60
CA TRP A 310 14.65 -4.10 14.92
C TRP A 310 15.61 -2.95 14.56
N ASN A 311 15.22 -2.06 13.66
CA ASN A 311 16.09 -1.05 13.06
C ASN A 311 15.98 0.30 13.78
N TRP A 312 17.05 0.67 14.50
CA TRP A 312 17.13 1.90 15.29
C TRP A 312 17.17 3.20 14.48
N ILE A 313 17.30 3.12 13.15
CA ILE A 313 17.14 4.31 12.30
C ILE A 313 15.70 4.84 12.33
N PHE A 314 14.74 3.95 12.58
CA PHE A 314 13.33 4.30 12.57
C PHE A 314 12.80 4.58 13.98
N PRO A 315 11.81 5.49 14.12
CA PRO A 315 11.27 5.87 15.41
C PRO A 315 10.56 4.72 16.16
N GLN A 316 10.05 3.71 15.44
CA GLN A 316 9.39 2.55 16.06
C GLN A 316 10.29 1.73 16.98
N ALA A 317 11.60 1.63 16.73
CA ALA A 317 12.52 0.94 17.62
C ALA A 317 12.64 1.66 18.98
N ARG A 318 12.71 3.00 18.94
CA ARG A 318 12.72 3.84 20.15
C ARG A 318 11.41 3.71 20.93
N TYR A 319 10.27 3.77 20.24
CA TYR A 319 8.96 3.55 20.85
C TYR A 319 8.88 2.16 21.51
N ALA A 320 9.26 1.10 20.79
CA ALA A 320 9.29 -0.26 21.30
C ALA A 320 10.18 -0.40 22.53
N GLN A 321 11.35 0.25 22.56
CA GLN A 321 12.21 0.26 23.74
C GLN A 321 11.55 0.94 24.95
N ALA A 322 10.87 2.07 24.74
CA ALA A 322 10.16 2.76 25.81
C ALA A 322 9.02 1.89 26.37
N GLN A 323 8.26 1.21 25.49
CA GLN A 323 7.22 0.29 25.92
C GLN A 323 7.78 -0.98 26.61
N ALA A 324 8.90 -1.51 26.14
CA ALA A 324 9.58 -2.64 26.78
C ALA A 324 9.98 -2.32 28.22
N ARG A 325 10.50 -1.11 28.47
CA ARG A 325 10.87 -0.67 29.82
C ARG A 325 9.66 -0.55 30.76
N ARG A 326 8.51 -0.17 30.21
CA ARG A 326 7.24 -0.09 30.95
C ARG A 326 6.67 -1.48 31.24
N ALA A 327 6.74 -2.39 30.27
CA ALA A 327 6.18 -3.73 30.36
C ALA A 327 7.03 -4.69 31.21
N PHE A 328 8.35 -4.63 31.09
CA PHE A 328 9.28 -5.62 31.66
C PHE A 328 10.28 -5.02 32.65
N GLY A 329 10.15 -3.73 32.98
CA GLY A 329 11.07 -3.02 33.87
C GLY A 329 12.31 -2.46 33.15
N PRO A 330 13.25 -1.83 33.87
CA PRO A 330 14.33 -1.02 33.29
C PRO A 330 15.21 -1.71 32.23
N ASN A 331 15.33 -3.04 32.29
CA ASN A 331 16.13 -3.85 31.38
C ASN A 331 15.31 -4.51 30.26
N GLY A 332 14.05 -4.10 30.06
CA GLY A 332 13.19 -4.63 29.00
C GLY A 332 13.80 -4.45 27.61
N ASP A 333 13.72 -5.49 26.79
CA ASP A 333 14.27 -5.51 25.43
C ASP A 333 13.19 -5.13 24.39
N TRP A 334 13.54 -4.26 23.44
CA TRP A 334 12.58 -3.72 22.48
C TRP A 334 12.06 -4.77 21.51
N LEU A 335 12.87 -5.78 21.15
CA LEU A 335 12.42 -6.86 20.28
C LEU A 335 11.57 -7.89 21.00
N GLU A 336 11.83 -8.11 22.28
CA GLU A 336 10.92 -8.90 23.11
C GLU A 336 9.54 -8.25 23.22
N TRP A 337 9.49 -6.91 23.42
CA TRP A 337 8.23 -6.19 23.42
C TRP A 337 7.54 -6.24 22.05
N TYR A 338 8.30 -6.08 20.97
CA TYR A 338 7.79 -6.23 19.61
C TYR A 338 7.15 -7.59 19.40
N GLY A 339 7.84 -8.67 19.75
CA GLY A 339 7.33 -10.04 19.64
C GLY A 339 6.01 -10.24 20.39
N MET A 340 5.96 -9.81 21.65
CA MET A 340 4.74 -9.83 22.46
C MET A 340 3.60 -9.02 21.80
N ARG A 341 3.87 -7.77 21.41
CA ARG A 341 2.83 -6.87 20.88
C ARG A 341 2.32 -7.35 19.52
N ALA A 342 3.20 -7.83 18.65
CA ALA A 342 2.85 -8.39 17.36
C ALA A 342 2.02 -9.66 17.51
N ALA A 343 2.33 -10.54 18.48
CA ALA A 343 1.48 -11.68 18.81
C ALA A 343 0.08 -11.25 19.25
N GLN A 344 -0.06 -10.21 20.10
CA GLN A 344 -1.36 -9.67 20.53
C GLN A 344 -2.18 -9.12 19.34
N VAL A 345 -1.53 -8.42 18.41
CA VAL A 345 -2.16 -7.98 17.15
C VAL A 345 -2.68 -9.19 16.38
N GLY A 346 -1.88 -10.24 16.22
CA GLY A 346 -2.28 -11.50 15.59
C GLY A 346 -3.49 -12.14 16.24
N MET A 347 -3.56 -12.17 17.59
CA MET A 347 -4.72 -12.68 18.33
C MET A 347 -6.00 -11.90 18.00
N ILE A 348 -5.93 -10.56 17.97
CA ILE A 348 -7.07 -9.71 17.63
C ILE A 348 -7.58 -10.01 16.21
N TRP A 349 -6.68 -10.11 15.25
CA TRP A 349 -7.02 -10.43 13.87
C TRP A 349 -7.63 -11.83 13.74
N LYS A 350 -6.99 -12.87 14.28
CA LYS A 350 -7.52 -14.24 14.22
C LYS A 350 -8.89 -14.34 14.90
N LYS A 351 -9.08 -13.67 16.04
CA LYS A 351 -10.39 -13.57 16.70
C LYS A 351 -11.44 -12.88 15.82
N ALA A 352 -11.11 -11.80 15.12
CA ALA A 352 -12.05 -11.12 14.23
C ALA A 352 -12.54 -12.06 13.10
N PHE A 353 -11.71 -12.99 12.64
CA PHE A 353 -12.00 -13.98 11.60
C PHE A 353 -12.53 -15.32 12.14
N ASN A 354 -12.78 -15.43 13.45
CA ASN A 354 -13.19 -16.68 14.12
C ASN A 354 -12.18 -17.83 13.94
N GLU A 355 -10.88 -17.49 13.90
CA GLU A 355 -9.77 -18.43 13.82
C GLU A 355 -9.13 -18.66 15.20
N PRO A 356 -8.50 -19.82 15.45
CA PRO A 356 -7.74 -20.05 16.67
C PRO A 356 -6.63 -19.01 16.83
N GLU A 357 -6.52 -18.37 18.00
CA GLU A 357 -5.51 -17.34 18.27
C GLU A 357 -4.08 -17.89 18.17
N ARG A 358 -3.85 -19.10 18.68
CA ARG A 358 -2.57 -19.81 18.54
C ARG A 358 -2.47 -20.44 17.16
N ARG A 359 -1.26 -20.45 16.59
CA ARG A 359 -0.98 -21.15 15.35
C ARG A 359 -1.45 -22.60 15.47
N SER A 360 -2.21 -23.04 14.48
CA SER A 360 -2.72 -24.41 14.38
C SER A 360 -2.29 -25.02 13.04
N SER A 361 -2.32 -26.35 12.93
CA SER A 361 -2.04 -27.04 11.67
C SER A 361 -3.10 -26.79 10.58
N ARG A 362 -4.27 -26.26 10.95
CA ARG A 362 -5.29 -25.84 10.00
C ARG A 362 -5.01 -24.41 9.55
N ALA A 363 -4.71 -24.24 8.26
CA ALA A 363 -4.51 -22.92 7.66
C ALA A 363 -5.81 -22.09 7.74
N GLY A 364 -5.70 -20.91 8.35
CA GLY A 364 -6.71 -19.85 8.30
C GLY A 364 -6.45 -18.87 7.14
N ARG A 365 -7.28 -17.83 7.05
CA ARG A 365 -7.06 -16.68 6.14
C ARG A 365 -6.01 -15.71 6.69
N VAL A 366 -5.86 -15.59 8.01
CA VAL A 366 -4.95 -14.62 8.63
C VAL A 366 -3.59 -15.24 8.93
N SER A 367 -2.55 -14.70 8.30
CA SER A 367 -1.14 -14.99 8.57
C SER A 367 -0.51 -13.85 9.36
N MET A 368 -0.12 -14.09 10.62
CA MET A 368 0.65 -13.12 11.40
C MET A 368 2.14 -13.26 11.09
N VAL A 369 2.78 -12.15 10.76
CA VAL A 369 4.18 -12.10 10.29
C VAL A 369 5.09 -11.55 11.38
N PHE A 370 6.19 -12.25 11.64
CA PHE A 370 7.31 -11.77 12.46
C PHE A 370 8.45 -11.30 11.55
N GLY A 371 8.85 -10.03 11.65
CA GLY A 371 9.97 -9.46 10.89
C GLY A 371 11.27 -9.41 11.70
N THR A 372 12.39 -9.78 11.09
CA THR A 372 13.72 -9.70 11.71
C THR A 372 14.83 -9.36 10.71
N GLN A 373 16.03 -9.11 11.22
CA GLN A 373 17.17 -8.60 10.47
C GLN A 373 17.96 -9.74 9.81
N PHE A 374 18.33 -9.58 8.54
CA PHE A 374 18.92 -10.64 7.70
C PHE A 374 20.39 -11.03 8.01
N ALA A 375 21.23 -10.08 8.45
CA ALA A 375 22.64 -10.29 8.77
C ALA A 375 22.93 -10.55 10.27
N TRP A 376 22.01 -10.21 11.18
CA TRP A 376 22.16 -10.26 12.63
C TRP A 376 21.55 -11.55 13.18
N ARG A 377 22.31 -12.62 13.03
CA ARG A 377 21.95 -13.96 13.53
C ARG A 377 21.67 -13.93 15.03
N GLY A 378 20.56 -14.54 15.44
CA GLY A 378 20.16 -14.71 16.84
C GLY A 378 19.30 -13.58 17.38
N LEU A 379 19.13 -12.49 16.62
CA LEU A 379 18.25 -11.39 17.01
C LEU A 379 16.79 -11.85 17.10
N GLU A 380 16.37 -12.72 16.20
CA GLU A 380 15.03 -13.30 16.13
C GLU A 380 14.57 -13.96 17.44
N ALA A 381 15.48 -14.60 18.17
CA ALA A 381 15.14 -15.32 19.39
C ALA A 381 14.54 -14.40 20.46
N LYS A 382 14.99 -13.14 20.54
CA LYS A 382 14.46 -12.13 21.47
C LYS A 382 12.95 -11.93 21.28
N GLY A 383 12.52 -11.81 20.03
CA GLY A 383 11.13 -11.57 19.68
C GLY A 383 10.29 -12.85 19.58
N LEU A 384 10.87 -14.01 19.28
CA LEU A 384 10.14 -15.26 19.14
C LEU A 384 9.90 -15.99 20.47
N ASP A 385 10.84 -15.93 21.40
CA ASP A 385 10.76 -16.68 22.66
C ASP A 385 10.13 -15.88 23.81
N THR A 386 10.27 -14.56 23.78
CA THR A 386 9.67 -13.61 24.73
C THR A 386 9.78 -14.05 26.19
N ALA A 387 11.01 -14.12 26.70
CA ALA A 387 11.38 -14.64 28.02
C ALA A 387 10.64 -14.00 29.23
N ASN A 388 10.15 -12.77 29.11
CA ASN A 388 9.51 -11.95 30.13
C ASN A 388 8.00 -11.78 29.91
N TRP A 389 7.45 -12.22 28.78
CA TRP A 389 6.00 -12.15 28.55
C TRP A 389 5.27 -13.21 29.37
N ARG A 390 4.24 -12.79 30.11
CA ARG A 390 3.44 -13.64 31.01
C ARG A 390 1.94 -13.49 30.71
N ASP A 391 1.18 -14.57 30.87
CA ASP A 391 -0.29 -14.53 30.88
C ASP A 391 -0.83 -14.05 32.24
N ALA A 392 -2.17 -13.99 32.37
CA ALA A 392 -2.84 -13.55 33.59
C ALA A 392 -2.56 -14.46 34.81
N GLU A 393 -2.18 -15.71 34.57
CA GLU A 393 -1.80 -16.68 35.62
C GLU A 393 -0.29 -16.69 35.91
N GLY A 394 0.49 -15.82 35.27
CA GLY A 394 1.93 -15.71 35.46
C GLY A 394 2.75 -16.77 34.73
N ARG A 395 2.18 -17.50 33.77
CA ARG A 395 2.91 -18.49 32.94
C ARG A 395 3.59 -17.77 31.78
N GLN A 396 4.79 -18.23 31.42
CA GLN A 396 5.48 -17.70 30.25
C GLN A 396 4.70 -17.98 28.96
N MET A 397 4.56 -16.94 28.15
CA MET A 397 4.04 -17.02 26.80
C MET A 397 5.18 -16.87 25.79
N ARG A 398 5.12 -17.62 24.68
CA ARG A 398 6.06 -17.50 23.56
C ARG A 398 5.36 -16.87 22.37
N ALA A 399 5.87 -15.77 21.84
CA ALA A 399 5.29 -15.12 20.67
C ALA A 399 5.30 -16.02 19.42
N SER A 400 6.31 -16.88 19.28
CA SER A 400 6.37 -17.88 18.21
C SER A 400 5.17 -18.82 18.13
N ASP A 401 4.38 -19.01 19.20
CA ASP A 401 3.15 -19.80 19.17
C ASP A 401 1.99 -19.08 18.44
N TYR A 402 2.14 -17.79 18.11
CA TYR A 402 1.10 -16.91 17.54
C TYR A 402 1.44 -16.37 16.14
N PHE A 403 2.65 -16.62 15.65
CA PHE A 403 3.06 -16.27 14.29
C PHE A 403 2.85 -17.43 13.30
N ASP A 404 2.65 -17.09 12.03
CA ASP A 404 2.55 -18.04 10.92
C ASP A 404 3.74 -17.95 9.95
N GLU A 405 4.34 -16.75 9.87
CA GLU A 405 5.42 -16.42 8.93
C GLU A 405 6.60 -15.75 9.64
N TYR A 406 7.79 -16.09 9.16
CA TYR A 406 9.08 -15.53 9.56
C TYR A 406 9.64 -14.77 8.36
N ALA A 407 9.78 -13.47 8.50
CA ALA A 407 10.12 -12.56 7.41
C ALA A 407 11.49 -11.91 7.62
N ILE A 408 12.28 -11.87 6.54
CA ILE A 408 13.60 -11.24 6.46
C ILE A 408 13.69 -10.30 5.25
N THR A 409 14.73 -9.46 5.19
CA THR A 409 15.12 -8.87 3.92
C THR A 409 15.82 -9.88 3.02
N ALA A 410 15.87 -9.57 1.72
CA ALA A 410 16.58 -10.38 0.73
C ALA A 410 17.28 -9.50 -0.32
N TYR A 411 17.78 -8.34 0.10
CA TYR A 411 18.57 -7.46 -0.75
C TYR A 411 19.92 -8.09 -1.12
N TYR A 412 20.36 -7.90 -2.36
CA TYR A 412 21.74 -8.13 -2.75
C TYR A 412 22.43 -6.76 -2.94
N ASP A 413 23.19 -6.37 -1.91
CA ASP A 413 23.79 -5.05 -1.73
C ASP A 413 25.15 -5.16 -1.03
N GLY A 414 25.70 -4.04 -0.55
CA GLY A 414 26.90 -4.05 0.29
C GLY A 414 28.20 -4.19 -0.50
N THR A 415 28.13 -4.11 -1.82
CA THR A 415 29.26 -4.35 -2.74
C THR A 415 29.80 -3.06 -3.33
N MET A 416 28.93 -2.07 -3.56
CA MET A 416 29.25 -0.79 -4.22
C MET A 416 28.69 0.43 -3.48
N ASN A 417 28.07 0.24 -2.32
CA ASN A 417 27.39 1.28 -1.55
C ASN A 417 28.10 1.66 -0.23
N THR A 418 29.36 1.22 -0.05
CA THR A 418 30.21 1.62 1.09
C THR A 418 31.34 2.54 0.65
N ASP A 419 31.85 3.37 1.57
CA ASP A 419 32.95 4.29 1.28
C ASP A 419 34.26 3.54 0.94
N GLU A 420 34.46 2.35 1.49
CA GLU A 420 35.61 1.48 1.19
C GLU A 420 35.57 0.95 -0.25
N SER A 421 34.38 0.77 -0.82
CA SER A 421 34.20 0.29 -2.20
C SER A 421 34.52 1.36 -3.26
N VAL A 422 34.45 2.65 -2.90
CA VAL A 422 34.58 3.78 -3.84
C VAL A 422 35.82 3.73 -4.74
N PRO A 423 37.06 3.59 -4.22
CA PRO A 423 38.25 3.53 -5.07
C PRO A 423 38.27 2.30 -5.99
N ILE A 424 37.67 1.19 -5.55
CA ILE A 424 37.58 -0.06 -6.32
C ILE A 424 36.62 0.14 -7.49
N VAL A 425 35.40 0.62 -7.22
CA VAL A 425 34.36 0.84 -8.24
C VAL A 425 34.81 1.89 -9.27
N LYS A 426 35.41 3.00 -8.83
CA LYS A 426 35.98 4.01 -9.74
C LYS A 426 37.14 3.45 -10.58
N GLY A 427 37.85 2.46 -10.05
CA GLY A 427 38.88 1.73 -10.79
C GLY A 427 38.30 0.92 -11.95
N TRP A 428 37.10 0.36 -11.80
CA TRP A 428 36.41 -0.42 -12.85
C TRP A 428 35.99 0.42 -14.05
N TRP A 429 35.73 1.72 -13.88
CA TRP A 429 35.31 2.62 -14.97
C TRP A 429 36.32 2.75 -16.11
N LYS A 430 37.56 2.25 -15.92
CA LYS A 430 38.60 2.20 -16.94
C LYS A 430 38.48 1.00 -17.87
N ASP A 431 37.68 0.00 -17.51
CA ASP A 431 37.42 -1.15 -18.36
C ASP A 431 36.63 -0.73 -19.60
N SER A 432 36.77 -1.48 -20.71
CA SER A 432 36.19 -1.11 -22.00
C SER A 432 34.65 -1.06 -22.02
N ASP A 433 34.00 -1.76 -21.09
CA ASP A 433 32.55 -1.74 -20.92
C ASP A 433 32.09 -0.71 -19.85
N GLY A 434 33.01 0.07 -19.28
CA GLY A 434 32.73 0.99 -18.17
C GLY A 434 32.70 0.33 -16.79
N GLY A 435 33.12 -0.94 -16.67
CA GLY A 435 33.22 -1.67 -15.40
C GLY A 435 31.97 -2.46 -15.01
N TYR A 436 30.97 -2.54 -15.88
CA TYR A 436 29.70 -3.21 -15.58
C TYR A 436 29.85 -4.72 -15.41
N ALA A 437 30.71 -5.39 -16.18
CA ALA A 437 30.96 -6.82 -16.05
C ALA A 437 31.53 -7.17 -14.66
N ARG A 438 32.42 -6.33 -14.12
CA ARG A 438 32.94 -6.52 -12.74
C ARG A 438 31.86 -6.28 -11.70
N ALA A 439 31.03 -5.24 -11.88
CA ALA A 439 29.93 -4.97 -10.96
C ALA A 439 28.91 -6.12 -10.92
N VAL A 440 28.53 -6.65 -12.09
CA VAL A 440 27.65 -7.83 -12.19
C VAL A 440 28.27 -9.04 -11.51
N ALA A 441 29.55 -9.35 -11.78
CA ALA A 441 30.23 -10.46 -11.13
C ALA A 441 30.33 -10.31 -9.61
N ALA A 442 30.49 -9.07 -9.12
CA ALA A 442 30.55 -8.81 -7.69
C ALA A 442 29.18 -9.02 -7.00
N LEU A 443 28.08 -8.63 -7.66
CA LEU A 443 26.71 -8.88 -7.17
C LEU A 443 26.35 -10.38 -7.22
N ASP A 444 26.74 -11.09 -8.28
CA ASP A 444 26.53 -12.54 -8.38
C ASP A 444 27.26 -13.27 -7.24
N LYS A 445 28.51 -12.88 -6.97
CA LYS A 445 29.27 -13.38 -5.83
C LYS A 445 28.61 -13.04 -4.50
N ARG A 446 28.06 -11.83 -4.33
CA ARG A 446 27.32 -11.43 -3.13
C ARG A 446 26.13 -12.36 -2.89
N ILE A 447 25.35 -12.68 -3.93
CA ILE A 447 24.22 -13.62 -3.84
C ILE A 447 24.71 -15.01 -3.40
N ALA A 448 25.75 -15.54 -4.05
CA ALA A 448 26.26 -16.88 -3.79
C ALA A 448 26.90 -17.04 -2.41
N ASP A 449 27.75 -16.09 -2.01
CA ASP A 449 28.63 -16.23 -0.85
C ASP A 449 28.01 -15.66 0.44
N PHE A 450 27.05 -14.74 0.33
CA PHE A 450 26.43 -14.10 1.50
C PHE A 450 24.94 -14.41 1.61
N ASN A 451 24.15 -14.12 0.57
CA ASN A 451 22.70 -14.27 0.65
C ASN A 451 22.29 -15.74 0.82
N ALA A 452 22.80 -16.63 -0.04
CA ALA A 452 22.41 -18.04 -0.02
C ALA A 452 22.72 -18.74 1.34
N PRO A 453 23.89 -18.56 1.98
CA PRO A 453 24.13 -19.09 3.32
C PRO A 453 23.21 -18.50 4.40
N LEU A 454 22.91 -17.21 4.34
CA LEU A 454 22.00 -16.59 5.32
C LEU A 454 20.56 -17.03 5.13
N TYR A 455 20.09 -17.23 3.90
CA TYR A 455 18.78 -17.83 3.67
C TYR A 455 18.65 -19.21 4.32
N ARG A 456 19.70 -20.04 4.27
CA ARG A 456 19.69 -21.35 4.97
C ARG A 456 19.63 -21.19 6.48
N TYR A 457 20.41 -20.27 7.05
CA TYR A 457 20.34 -19.95 8.48
C TYR A 457 18.90 -19.56 8.89
N HIS A 458 18.28 -18.63 8.18
CA HIS A 458 16.92 -18.20 8.50
C HIS A 458 15.87 -19.27 8.23
N ALA A 459 16.08 -20.15 7.25
CA ALA A 459 15.22 -21.31 7.03
C ALA A 459 15.28 -22.29 8.22
N GLU A 460 16.45 -22.50 8.81
CA GLU A 460 16.61 -23.31 10.02
C GLU A 460 15.87 -22.68 11.21
N GLN A 461 15.97 -21.36 11.40
CA GLN A 461 15.23 -20.66 12.45
C GLN A 461 13.71 -20.74 12.22
N ALA A 462 13.24 -20.44 11.01
CA ALA A 462 11.82 -20.56 10.68
C ALA A 462 11.30 -21.98 10.94
N LYS A 463 12.04 -23.01 10.51
CA LYS A 463 11.71 -24.42 10.75
C LYS A 463 11.68 -24.78 12.24
N ALA A 464 12.66 -24.33 13.02
CA ALA A 464 12.73 -24.58 14.46
C ALA A 464 11.52 -24.04 15.22
N HIS A 465 10.94 -22.94 14.73
CA HIS A 465 9.74 -22.33 15.30
C HIS A 465 8.43 -22.71 14.59
N GLY A 466 8.48 -23.59 13.57
CA GLY A 466 7.30 -24.02 12.80
C GLY A 466 6.67 -22.90 11.94
N LEU A 467 7.47 -21.94 11.49
CA LEU A 467 7.09 -20.78 10.70
C LEU A 467 7.44 -20.95 9.22
N ARG A 468 6.70 -20.28 8.33
CA ARG A 468 7.04 -20.21 6.90
C ARG A 468 8.05 -19.08 6.66
N LEU A 469 9.15 -19.39 5.98
CA LEU A 469 10.13 -18.38 5.57
C LEU A 469 9.59 -17.56 4.39
N VAL A 470 9.50 -16.25 4.58
CA VAL A 470 9.13 -15.25 3.56
C VAL A 470 10.14 -14.10 3.58
N SER A 471 10.17 -13.28 2.54
CA SER A 471 10.84 -11.97 2.63
C SER A 471 9.81 -10.86 2.73
N TYR A 472 10.13 -9.75 3.41
CA TYR A 472 9.28 -8.56 3.45
C TYR A 472 9.74 -7.48 2.46
N GLU A 473 11.03 -7.44 2.15
CA GLU A 473 11.65 -6.54 1.18
C GLU A 473 12.89 -7.19 0.53
N SER A 474 13.09 -6.99 -0.76
CA SER A 474 14.12 -7.72 -1.54
C SER A 474 14.43 -7.02 -2.86
N GLY A 475 15.54 -7.44 -3.48
CA GLY A 475 15.96 -6.99 -4.81
C GLY A 475 17.32 -6.29 -4.79
N PHE A 476 17.58 -5.49 -5.82
CA PHE A 476 18.79 -4.68 -5.91
C PHE A 476 18.81 -3.58 -4.84
N GLY A 477 19.85 -3.55 -4.00
CA GLY A 477 19.96 -2.61 -2.87
C GLY A 477 21.19 -1.70 -2.89
N GLU A 478 21.91 -1.60 -4.00
CA GLU A 478 23.03 -0.67 -4.11
C GLU A 478 22.53 0.78 -4.27
N TYR A 479 23.15 1.68 -3.52
CA TYR A 479 22.93 3.13 -3.57
C TYR A 479 24.28 3.85 -3.61
N THR A 480 24.29 5.13 -3.97
CA THR A 480 25.53 5.90 -4.01
C THR A 480 26.07 6.05 -2.59
N PRO A 481 27.33 5.67 -2.28
CA PRO A 481 27.88 5.85 -0.94
C PRO A 481 27.70 7.29 -0.44
N ILE A 482 27.51 7.47 0.87
CA ILE A 482 27.19 8.79 1.46
C ILE A 482 28.25 9.82 1.08
N SER A 483 29.54 9.45 1.12
CA SER A 483 30.64 10.33 0.71
C SER A 483 30.60 10.74 -0.77
N GLN A 484 29.86 10.00 -1.60
CA GLN A 484 29.72 10.19 -3.04
C GLN A 484 28.36 10.77 -3.47
N HIS A 485 27.48 11.19 -2.55
CA HIS A 485 26.17 11.75 -2.91
C HIS A 485 26.21 13.00 -3.82
N GLY A 486 27.34 13.72 -3.85
CA GLY A 486 27.59 14.83 -4.79
C GLY A 486 28.27 14.41 -6.10
N ASN A 487 28.59 13.13 -6.28
CA ASN A 487 29.26 12.57 -7.44
C ASN A 487 28.22 11.94 -8.38
N GLU A 488 27.76 12.75 -9.34
CA GLU A 488 26.76 12.36 -10.33
C GLU A 488 27.22 11.14 -11.16
N ALA A 489 28.49 11.06 -11.53
CA ALA A 489 29.02 9.93 -12.30
C ALA A 489 28.90 8.58 -11.55
N TYR A 490 28.99 8.59 -10.21
CA TYR A 490 28.79 7.37 -9.42
C TYR A 490 27.32 6.96 -9.38
N THR A 491 26.44 7.94 -9.21
CA THR A 491 24.98 7.71 -9.25
C THR A 491 24.58 7.17 -10.62
N ASP A 492 25.04 7.81 -11.70
CA ASP A 492 24.83 7.38 -13.08
C ASP A 492 25.35 5.96 -13.34
N PHE A 493 26.49 5.59 -12.77
CA PHE A 493 27.03 4.25 -12.89
C PHE A 493 26.05 3.21 -12.32
N LEU A 494 25.56 3.40 -11.10
CA LEU A 494 24.61 2.48 -10.46
C LEU A 494 23.24 2.46 -11.17
N VAL A 495 22.74 3.62 -11.60
CA VAL A 495 21.47 3.72 -12.36
C VAL A 495 21.57 3.03 -13.71
N LYS A 496 22.71 3.14 -14.41
CA LYS A 496 22.94 2.42 -15.67
C LYS A 496 23.15 0.92 -15.45
N LEU A 497 23.79 0.54 -14.34
CA LEU A 497 24.05 -0.85 -13.99
C LEU A 497 22.75 -1.66 -13.88
N GLN A 498 21.72 -1.17 -13.19
CA GLN A 498 20.45 -1.91 -13.04
C GLN A 498 19.63 -2.04 -14.34
N ARG A 499 19.91 -1.19 -15.34
CA ARG A 499 19.28 -1.26 -16.68
C ARG A 499 19.94 -2.27 -17.61
N ARG A 500 21.02 -2.91 -17.17
CA ARG A 500 21.79 -3.90 -17.95
C ARG A 500 20.99 -5.20 -18.11
N PRO A 501 20.97 -5.84 -19.29
CA PRO A 501 20.23 -7.10 -19.51
C PRO A 501 20.69 -8.23 -18.57
N GLU A 502 21.94 -8.19 -18.10
CA GLU A 502 22.52 -9.12 -17.12
C GLU A 502 21.73 -9.17 -15.80
N PHE A 503 20.99 -8.11 -15.45
CA PHE A 503 20.17 -8.06 -14.23
C PHE A 503 19.05 -9.09 -14.20
N THR A 504 18.53 -9.52 -15.36
CA THR A 504 17.53 -10.60 -15.38
C THR A 504 18.09 -11.89 -14.78
N ALA A 505 19.37 -12.19 -15.03
CA ALA A 505 20.04 -13.36 -14.47
C ALA A 505 20.34 -13.19 -12.96
N LEU A 506 20.80 -12.00 -12.54
CA LEU A 506 21.07 -11.70 -11.13
C LEU A 506 19.82 -11.81 -10.25
N GLU A 507 18.73 -11.19 -10.67
CA GLU A 507 17.43 -11.26 -10.00
C GLU A 507 16.98 -12.73 -9.87
N THR A 508 17.02 -13.48 -10.98
CA THR A 508 16.66 -14.90 -11.01
C THR A 508 17.57 -15.76 -10.10
N ALA A 509 18.87 -15.45 -10.02
CA ALA A 509 19.80 -16.15 -9.15
C ALA A 509 19.43 -15.96 -7.67
N ASN A 510 19.05 -14.73 -7.28
CA ASN A 510 18.61 -14.44 -5.92
C ASN A 510 17.29 -15.16 -5.58
N TYR A 511 16.32 -15.17 -6.51
CA TYR A 511 15.04 -15.89 -6.33
C TYR A 511 15.28 -17.39 -6.14
N LYS A 512 16.15 -17.98 -6.97
CA LYS A 512 16.53 -19.39 -6.87
C LYS A 512 17.23 -19.71 -5.55
N ALA A 513 18.14 -18.85 -5.10
CA ALA A 513 18.83 -19.04 -3.82
C ALA A 513 17.85 -19.04 -2.64
N PHE A 514 16.89 -18.11 -2.63
CA PHE A 514 15.87 -18.06 -1.58
C PHE A 514 14.89 -19.25 -1.65
N ALA A 515 14.41 -19.60 -2.85
CA ALA A 515 13.56 -20.76 -3.07
C ALA A 515 14.24 -22.07 -2.65
N ALA A 516 15.53 -22.23 -2.96
CA ALA A 516 16.33 -23.40 -2.60
C ALA A 516 16.53 -23.55 -1.08
N ALA A 517 16.53 -22.44 -0.32
CA ALA A 517 16.53 -22.46 1.13
C ALA A 517 15.16 -22.81 1.73
N GLY A 518 14.11 -22.89 0.92
CA GLY A 518 12.74 -23.15 1.36
C GLY A 518 11.89 -21.89 1.55
N GLY A 519 12.29 -20.74 1.00
CA GLY A 519 11.44 -19.55 0.91
C GLY A 519 10.11 -19.83 0.20
N ARG A 520 9.03 -19.18 0.64
CA ARG A 520 7.66 -19.41 0.12
C ARG A 520 7.02 -18.18 -0.54
N LEU A 521 7.45 -16.99 -0.15
CA LEU A 521 7.01 -15.72 -0.71
C LEU A 521 8.20 -14.77 -0.76
N PHE A 522 8.47 -14.22 -1.93
CA PHE A 522 9.52 -13.24 -2.16
C PHE A 522 8.91 -11.88 -2.44
N MET A 523 9.11 -10.93 -1.54
CA MET A 523 8.58 -9.56 -1.65
C MET A 523 9.66 -8.64 -2.20
N ASN A 524 9.50 -8.22 -3.44
CA ASN A 524 10.31 -7.13 -3.97
C ASN A 524 10.01 -5.83 -3.22
N PHE A 525 11.03 -4.96 -3.08
CA PHE A 525 10.85 -3.65 -2.46
C PHE A 525 9.90 -2.76 -3.27
N GLY A 526 10.34 -2.11 -4.35
CA GLY A 526 9.52 -1.12 -5.07
C GLY A 526 9.12 -1.58 -6.46
N ILE A 527 7.96 -1.17 -6.95
CA ILE A 527 7.50 -1.49 -8.31
C ILE A 527 7.71 -0.34 -9.29
N ILE A 528 7.39 0.90 -8.92
CA ILE A 528 7.52 2.07 -9.81
C ILE A 528 8.09 3.25 -9.02
N GLY A 529 9.33 3.64 -9.33
CA GLY A 529 9.99 4.74 -8.66
C GLY A 529 11.27 5.20 -9.38
N THR A 530 11.49 6.51 -9.41
CA THR A 530 12.66 7.11 -10.07
C THR A 530 13.94 6.77 -9.32
N PRO A 531 14.97 6.23 -10.00
CA PRO A 531 16.29 6.02 -9.41
C PRO A 531 16.92 7.34 -8.94
N SER A 532 17.68 7.29 -7.85
CA SER A 532 18.43 8.45 -7.36
C SER A 532 19.73 8.03 -6.68
N LYS A 533 20.50 9.00 -6.18
CA LYS A 533 21.66 8.74 -5.32
C LYS A 533 21.32 7.89 -4.08
N TRP A 534 20.06 7.93 -3.64
CA TRP A 534 19.57 7.15 -2.51
C TRP A 534 19.24 5.70 -2.87
N GLY A 535 19.33 5.31 -4.15
CA GLY A 535 19.13 3.93 -4.61
C GLY A 535 18.26 3.83 -5.87
N SER A 536 18.31 2.66 -6.50
CA SER A 536 17.46 2.25 -7.62
C SER A 536 16.51 1.15 -7.17
N TRP A 537 15.62 1.49 -6.24
CA TRP A 537 14.88 0.51 -5.47
C TRP A 537 13.81 -0.22 -6.29
N SER A 538 13.17 0.48 -7.21
CA SER A 538 11.98 0.01 -7.91
C SER A 538 12.28 -0.70 -9.21
N ALA A 539 11.45 -1.69 -9.59
CA ALA A 539 11.67 -2.48 -10.80
C ALA A 539 11.39 -1.68 -12.09
N LEU A 540 10.48 -0.70 -12.05
CA LEU A 540 10.18 0.25 -13.11
C LEU A 540 10.45 1.68 -12.60
N GLU A 541 10.71 2.60 -13.51
CA GLU A 541 11.05 4.00 -13.21
C GLU A 541 9.86 4.95 -13.43
N SER A 542 8.84 4.52 -14.18
CA SER A 542 7.59 5.26 -14.37
C SER A 542 6.41 4.34 -14.71
N VAL A 543 5.19 4.81 -14.46
CA VAL A 543 3.96 4.08 -14.83
C VAL A 543 3.87 3.78 -16.34
N GLY A 544 4.45 4.67 -17.15
CA GLY A 544 4.55 4.50 -18.61
C GLY A 544 5.59 3.47 -19.05
N GLN A 545 6.52 3.04 -18.18
CA GLN A 545 7.51 2.03 -18.53
C GLN A 545 6.89 0.63 -18.52
N GLU A 546 6.84 -0.01 -19.69
CA GLU A 546 6.24 -1.34 -19.84
C GLU A 546 7.15 -2.47 -19.33
N THR A 547 8.46 -2.29 -19.39
CA THR A 547 9.41 -3.32 -18.99
C THR A 547 10.77 -2.77 -18.56
N SER A 548 11.48 -3.57 -17.76
CA SER A 548 12.90 -3.44 -17.41
C SER A 548 13.50 -4.85 -17.27
N PRO A 549 14.83 -5.01 -17.19
CA PRO A 549 15.44 -6.31 -16.89
C PRO A 549 14.95 -6.94 -15.58
N ARG A 550 14.73 -6.12 -14.55
CA ARG A 550 14.24 -6.56 -13.23
C ARG A 550 12.77 -6.96 -13.29
N TYR A 551 11.91 -6.11 -13.87
CA TYR A 551 10.49 -6.41 -14.06
C TYR A 551 10.28 -7.64 -14.93
N SER A 552 11.07 -7.80 -16.00
CA SER A 552 11.03 -8.99 -16.86
C SER A 552 11.38 -10.27 -16.11
N ALA A 553 12.36 -10.23 -15.21
CA ALA A 553 12.73 -11.39 -14.38
C ALA A 553 11.57 -11.80 -13.47
N MET A 554 10.89 -10.83 -12.86
CA MET A 554 9.73 -11.05 -12.01
C MET A 554 8.55 -11.64 -12.78
N MET A 555 8.19 -11.05 -13.93
CA MET A 555 7.10 -11.54 -14.76
C MET A 555 7.38 -12.96 -15.27
N THR A 556 8.63 -13.25 -15.63
CA THR A 556 9.06 -14.60 -16.02
C THR A 556 8.92 -15.58 -14.84
N TRP A 557 9.32 -15.17 -13.64
CA TRP A 557 9.18 -15.99 -12.44
C TRP A 557 7.71 -16.27 -12.10
N LEU A 558 6.87 -15.24 -12.08
CA LEU A 558 5.43 -15.34 -11.81
C LEU A 558 4.72 -16.23 -12.82
N ALA A 559 5.06 -16.13 -14.10
CA ALA A 559 4.50 -16.99 -15.14
C ALA A 559 4.89 -18.47 -14.96
N ALA A 560 6.10 -18.74 -14.45
CA ALA A 560 6.56 -20.09 -14.14
C ALA A 560 6.03 -20.64 -12.80
N HIS A 561 5.58 -19.76 -11.90
CA HIS A 561 5.10 -20.11 -10.55
C HIS A 561 3.73 -19.45 -10.29
N PRO A 562 2.68 -19.84 -11.04
CA PRO A 562 1.36 -19.29 -10.84
C PRO A 562 0.85 -19.59 -9.42
N PRO A 563 -0.10 -18.81 -8.89
CA PRO A 563 -0.69 -19.07 -7.57
C PRO A 563 -1.17 -20.51 -7.47
N SER A 564 -0.63 -21.26 -6.49
CA SER A 564 -0.97 -22.67 -6.32
C SER A 564 -2.46 -22.87 -5.97
N PRO A 565 -3.10 -23.97 -6.44
CA PRO A 565 -4.46 -24.35 -6.03
C PRO A 565 -4.61 -24.53 -4.52
N LEU A 566 -3.52 -24.77 -3.79
CA LEU A 566 -3.49 -24.81 -2.32
C LEU A 566 -3.65 -23.42 -1.66
N ARG A 567 -3.55 -22.35 -2.45
CA ARG A 567 -3.87 -20.98 -2.03
C ARG A 567 -5.33 -20.59 -2.32
N GLY A 568 -6.02 -21.32 -3.21
CA GLY A 568 -7.43 -21.15 -3.57
C GLY A 568 -7.70 -21.56 -5.02
N PRO A 569 -8.96 -21.68 -5.47
CA PRO A 569 -9.26 -21.93 -6.89
C PRO A 569 -8.70 -20.80 -7.77
N ALA A 570 -8.23 -21.08 -8.99
CA ALA A 570 -7.63 -20.05 -9.88
C ALA A 570 -8.51 -18.80 -10.14
N VAL A 571 -9.83 -18.93 -9.98
CA VAL A 571 -10.81 -17.82 -10.04
C VAL A 571 -10.58 -16.79 -8.91
N ALA A 572 -10.00 -17.22 -7.79
CA ALA A 572 -9.59 -16.42 -6.64
C ALA A 572 -8.31 -15.61 -6.85
N TYR A 573 -7.74 -15.58 -8.05
CA TYR A 573 -6.58 -14.71 -8.36
C TYR A 573 -6.78 -13.99 -9.70
N ALA A 574 -7.98 -14.11 -10.30
CA ALA A 574 -8.28 -13.37 -11.50
C ALA A 574 -8.42 -11.87 -11.17
N PRO A 575 -7.74 -10.98 -11.91
CA PRO A 575 -7.91 -9.56 -11.74
C PRO A 575 -9.30 -9.15 -12.21
N SER A 576 -9.87 -8.19 -11.51
CA SER A 576 -11.09 -7.51 -11.94
C SER A 576 -10.89 -6.82 -13.28
N ARG A 577 -11.91 -6.87 -14.13
CA ARG A 577 -11.90 -6.17 -15.41
C ARG A 577 -12.46 -4.77 -15.24
N LEU A 578 -11.86 -3.80 -15.93
CA LEU A 578 -12.50 -2.54 -16.24
C LEU A 578 -13.04 -2.61 -17.67
N MET A 579 -14.35 -2.53 -17.85
CA MET A 579 -14.98 -2.55 -19.16
C MET A 579 -15.77 -1.26 -19.38
N ILE A 580 -15.48 -0.56 -20.49
CA ILE A 580 -16.19 0.66 -20.87
C ILE A 580 -17.07 0.36 -22.09
N GLY A 581 -18.32 0.83 -22.04
CA GLY A 581 -19.31 0.73 -23.11
C GLY A 581 -18.89 1.50 -24.38
N LYS A 582 -19.71 1.42 -25.43
CA LYS A 582 -19.51 2.16 -26.68
C LYS A 582 -20.64 3.18 -26.84
N PRO A 583 -20.41 4.36 -27.45
CA PRO A 583 -21.38 5.46 -27.53
C PRO A 583 -22.78 5.16 -28.11
N GLY A 584 -23.00 3.98 -28.69
CA GLY A 584 -24.29 3.52 -29.23
C GLY A 584 -24.97 2.39 -28.44
N GLY A 585 -24.52 2.14 -27.21
CA GLY A 585 -24.99 1.04 -26.36
C GLY A 585 -24.15 -0.23 -26.50
N SER A 586 -23.96 -0.92 -25.38
CA SER A 586 -23.15 -2.11 -25.20
C SER A 586 -23.85 -3.12 -24.29
N THR A 587 -23.52 -4.40 -24.46
CA THR A 587 -23.80 -5.42 -23.44
C THR A 587 -22.50 -5.77 -22.72
N LEU A 588 -22.42 -5.45 -21.44
CA LEU A 588 -21.26 -5.70 -20.57
C LEU A 588 -21.61 -6.82 -19.59
N THR A 589 -20.74 -7.82 -19.43
CA THR A 589 -21.01 -9.00 -18.60
C THR A 589 -19.92 -9.16 -17.56
N GLN A 590 -20.30 -9.22 -16.29
CA GLN A 590 -19.35 -9.45 -15.20
C GLN A 590 -18.80 -10.88 -15.24
N THR A 591 -17.55 -11.01 -14.82
CA THR A 591 -16.90 -12.27 -14.46
C THR A 591 -17.63 -12.95 -13.30
N ALA A 592 -17.35 -14.25 -13.13
CA ALA A 592 -17.95 -15.06 -12.08
C ALA A 592 -17.62 -14.57 -10.66
N HIS A 593 -16.47 -13.91 -10.45
CA HIS A 593 -16.09 -13.39 -9.13
C HIS A 593 -16.83 -12.09 -8.77
N GLY A 594 -17.42 -11.35 -9.73
CA GLY A 594 -18.27 -10.19 -9.45
C GLY A 594 -17.54 -8.85 -9.30
N TYR A 595 -16.28 -8.83 -8.87
CA TYR A 595 -15.48 -7.61 -8.62
C TYR A 595 -15.10 -6.76 -9.85
N ASP A 596 -15.69 -7.00 -11.03
CA ASP A 596 -15.47 -6.17 -12.21
C ASP A 596 -16.08 -4.77 -12.05
N VAL A 597 -15.52 -3.82 -12.79
CA VAL A 597 -16.07 -2.49 -12.96
C VAL A 597 -16.55 -2.28 -14.38
N LEU A 598 -17.85 -2.10 -14.51
CA LEU A 598 -18.52 -1.91 -15.80
C LEU A 598 -19.03 -0.47 -15.87
N VAL A 599 -18.62 0.28 -16.88
CA VAL A 599 -19.00 1.68 -17.07
C VAL A 599 -19.65 1.85 -18.44
N GLY A 600 -20.90 2.29 -18.47
CA GLY A 600 -21.62 2.62 -19.69
C GLY A 600 -21.19 3.98 -20.27
N THR A 601 -21.76 4.32 -21.42
CA THR A 601 -21.46 5.56 -22.14
C THR A 601 -22.72 6.41 -22.28
N SER A 602 -23.03 6.98 -23.44
CA SER A 602 -24.22 7.83 -23.64
C SER A 602 -25.41 7.09 -24.27
N GLY A 603 -25.21 5.83 -24.67
CA GLY A 603 -26.24 4.99 -25.27
C GLY A 603 -26.84 4.03 -24.24
N ASP A 604 -27.99 3.43 -24.57
CA ASP A 604 -28.66 2.48 -23.68
C ASP A 604 -27.82 1.21 -23.50
N ASP A 605 -27.17 1.06 -22.35
CA ASP A 605 -26.29 -0.05 -22.03
C ASP A 605 -27.03 -1.15 -21.24
N ARG A 606 -26.58 -2.41 -21.42
CA ARG A 606 -27.08 -3.58 -20.70
C ARG A 606 -25.97 -4.25 -19.91
N PHE A 607 -26.17 -4.40 -18.61
CA PHE A 607 -25.18 -4.96 -17.69
C PHE A 607 -25.65 -6.31 -17.16
N ASN A 608 -25.01 -7.40 -17.58
CA ASN A 608 -25.27 -8.73 -17.04
C ASN A 608 -24.42 -8.94 -15.79
N ALA A 609 -25.04 -8.78 -14.61
CA ALA A 609 -24.36 -9.01 -13.35
C ALA A 609 -24.27 -10.51 -13.06
N SER A 610 -23.15 -10.94 -12.48
CA SER A 610 -22.99 -12.33 -12.04
C SER A 610 -23.73 -12.63 -10.74
N GLY A 611 -24.11 -11.58 -9.99
CA GLY A 611 -24.72 -11.67 -8.67
C GLY A 611 -23.74 -11.96 -7.54
N ALA A 612 -22.44 -12.03 -7.85
CA ALA A 612 -21.35 -12.13 -6.89
C ALA A 612 -21.04 -10.76 -6.24
N PRO A 613 -20.34 -10.72 -5.08
CA PRO A 613 -20.16 -9.48 -4.33
C PRO A 613 -19.16 -8.54 -5.00
N GLY A 614 -19.23 -7.26 -4.64
CA GLY A 614 -18.15 -6.29 -4.81
C GLY A 614 -17.97 -5.72 -6.21
N GLY A 615 -18.87 -6.05 -7.15
CA GLY A 615 -18.91 -5.40 -8.45
C GLY A 615 -19.37 -3.95 -8.38
N ARG A 616 -18.92 -3.16 -9.35
CA ARG A 616 -19.37 -1.78 -9.53
C ARG A 616 -19.86 -1.55 -10.94
N ILE A 617 -21.09 -1.10 -11.05
CA ILE A 617 -21.74 -0.89 -12.34
C ILE A 617 -22.24 0.54 -12.41
N ASP A 618 -21.75 1.28 -13.38
CA ASP A 618 -22.21 2.62 -13.65
C ASP A 618 -22.83 2.67 -15.05
N GLY A 619 -24.09 3.06 -15.15
CA GLY A 619 -24.80 3.15 -16.44
C GLY A 619 -24.25 4.21 -17.39
N GLY A 620 -23.58 5.25 -16.87
CA GLY A 620 -23.17 6.38 -17.68
C GLY A 620 -24.34 7.33 -17.92
N GLY A 621 -24.83 7.38 -19.15
CA GLY A 621 -25.98 8.15 -19.58
C GLY A 621 -26.77 7.39 -20.64
N GLY A 622 -28.08 7.63 -20.69
CA GLY A 622 -29.00 6.79 -21.45
C GLY A 622 -30.02 6.11 -20.53
N THR A 623 -30.73 5.12 -21.05
CA THR A 623 -31.69 4.30 -20.31
C THR A 623 -31.08 2.92 -20.03
N ASP A 624 -30.18 2.89 -19.07
CA ASP A 624 -29.37 1.70 -18.80
C ASP A 624 -30.13 0.63 -18.02
N THR A 625 -29.86 -0.63 -18.37
CA THR A 625 -30.51 -1.81 -17.78
C THR A 625 -29.51 -2.72 -17.08
N LEU A 626 -29.67 -2.88 -15.77
CA LEU A 626 -29.02 -3.94 -15.00
C LEU A 626 -29.80 -5.26 -15.16
N VAL A 627 -29.12 -6.36 -15.40
CA VAL A 627 -29.69 -7.71 -15.47
C VAL A 627 -29.17 -8.54 -14.32
N LEU A 628 -30.08 -8.96 -13.45
CA LEU A 628 -29.80 -9.79 -12.29
C LEU A 628 -30.28 -11.23 -12.55
N PRO A 629 -29.45 -12.25 -12.24
CA PRO A 629 -29.74 -13.64 -12.63
C PRO A 629 -30.88 -14.27 -11.82
N ALA A 630 -31.12 -13.84 -10.58
CA ALA A 630 -32.20 -14.39 -9.74
C ALA A 630 -33.50 -13.57 -9.87
N LYS A 631 -34.55 -14.03 -9.19
CA LYS A 631 -35.86 -13.34 -9.14
C LYS A 631 -35.82 -12.09 -8.25
N ARG A 632 -36.79 -11.20 -8.41
CA ARG A 632 -36.88 -9.92 -7.68
C ARG A 632 -36.82 -10.08 -6.15
N GLU A 633 -37.43 -11.12 -5.61
CA GLU A 633 -37.55 -11.35 -4.15
C GLU A 633 -36.19 -11.65 -3.50
N ALA A 634 -35.22 -12.12 -4.30
CA ALA A 634 -33.89 -12.45 -3.87
C ALA A 634 -32.99 -11.21 -3.65
N TYR A 635 -33.45 -10.02 -4.06
CA TYR A 635 -32.65 -8.81 -4.01
C TYR A 635 -33.24 -7.75 -3.08
N ARG A 636 -32.36 -6.94 -2.50
CA ARG A 636 -32.69 -5.71 -1.78
C ARG A 636 -31.91 -4.54 -2.36
N PHE A 637 -32.59 -3.42 -2.51
CA PHE A 637 -32.03 -2.18 -3.04
C PHE A 637 -32.06 -1.14 -1.93
N SER A 638 -30.89 -0.56 -1.65
CA SER A 638 -30.78 0.54 -0.70
C SER A 638 -29.87 1.63 -1.23
N ALA A 639 -30.16 2.86 -0.85
CA ALA A 639 -29.37 4.02 -1.23
C ALA A 639 -29.13 4.84 0.03
N GLU A 640 -27.91 5.31 0.23
CA GLU A 640 -27.61 6.28 1.27
C GLU A 640 -28.30 7.62 0.98
N ALA A 641 -28.38 8.50 1.98
CA ALA A 641 -29.00 9.81 1.83
C ALA A 641 -28.16 10.70 0.88
N GLY A 642 -28.59 10.83 -0.38
CA GLY A 642 -27.92 11.64 -1.42
C GLY A 642 -28.05 11.00 -2.81
N GLN A 643 -27.39 11.57 -3.82
CA GLN A 643 -27.25 10.95 -5.17
C GLN A 643 -26.09 9.92 -5.22
N GLY A 644 -25.89 9.15 -4.14
CA GLY A 644 -24.85 8.14 -4.07
C GLY A 644 -25.19 6.86 -4.86
N PRO A 645 -24.24 5.92 -4.97
CA PRO A 645 -24.51 4.62 -5.55
C PRO A 645 -25.62 3.88 -4.76
N VAL A 646 -26.41 3.11 -5.48
CA VAL A 646 -27.40 2.18 -4.93
C VAL A 646 -26.72 0.86 -4.64
N ARG A 647 -26.82 0.41 -3.39
CA ARG A 647 -26.40 -0.92 -2.98
C ARG A 647 -27.47 -1.94 -3.35
N VAL A 648 -27.08 -2.96 -4.12
CA VAL A 648 -27.90 -4.12 -4.45
C VAL A 648 -27.38 -5.32 -3.68
N GLU A 649 -28.14 -5.81 -2.72
CA GLU A 649 -27.82 -7.03 -1.97
C GLU A 649 -28.58 -8.20 -2.58
N GLY A 650 -27.86 -9.26 -2.94
CA GLY A 650 -28.46 -10.47 -3.51
C GLY A 650 -27.84 -11.76 -2.94
N PRO A 651 -28.22 -12.93 -3.50
CA PRO A 651 -27.81 -14.24 -2.97
C PRO A 651 -26.30 -14.47 -2.98
N GLY A 652 -25.58 -13.88 -3.93
CA GLY A 652 -24.13 -13.99 -4.02
C GLY A 652 -23.38 -12.82 -3.36
N GLY A 653 -24.09 -11.88 -2.72
CA GLY A 653 -23.48 -10.73 -2.04
C GLY A 653 -23.98 -9.38 -2.56
N GLY A 654 -23.35 -8.31 -2.06
CA GLY A 654 -23.72 -6.93 -2.38
C GLY A 654 -22.84 -6.31 -3.46
N GLN A 655 -23.43 -5.53 -4.37
CA GLN A 655 -22.75 -4.75 -5.40
C GLN A 655 -23.27 -3.32 -5.46
N ASP A 656 -22.46 -2.40 -5.97
CA ASP A 656 -22.83 -0.99 -6.08
C ASP A 656 -23.21 -0.67 -7.53
N ILE A 657 -24.35 0.00 -7.69
CA ILE A 657 -24.81 0.46 -9.00
C ILE A 657 -25.09 1.97 -8.99
N SER A 658 -24.78 2.66 -10.07
CA SER A 658 -25.08 4.08 -10.27
C SER A 658 -25.63 4.31 -11.66
N ARG A 659 -26.50 5.32 -11.81
CA ARG A 659 -27.02 5.77 -13.11
C ARG A 659 -27.70 4.65 -13.93
N ILE A 660 -28.32 3.69 -13.24
CA ILE A 660 -29.13 2.63 -13.84
C ILE A 660 -30.61 3.05 -13.83
N ALA A 661 -31.28 2.96 -14.98
CA ALA A 661 -32.70 3.29 -15.10
C ALA A 661 -33.60 2.08 -14.78
N LEU A 662 -33.25 0.91 -15.32
CA LEU A 662 -34.07 -0.30 -15.28
C LEU A 662 -33.30 -1.48 -14.67
N VAL A 663 -34.00 -2.35 -13.96
CA VAL A 663 -33.46 -3.63 -13.50
C VAL A 663 -34.34 -4.76 -14.03
N ARG A 664 -33.72 -5.70 -14.76
CA ARG A 664 -34.33 -6.91 -15.30
C ARG A 664 -33.92 -8.12 -14.47
N PHE A 665 -34.89 -8.87 -13.98
CA PHE A 665 -34.66 -10.08 -13.17
C PHE A 665 -34.71 -11.35 -14.03
N GLY A 666 -34.25 -12.49 -13.48
CA GLY A 666 -34.16 -13.77 -14.19
C GLY A 666 -35.50 -14.28 -14.78
N GLU A 667 -36.63 -13.81 -14.25
CA GLU A 667 -37.98 -14.08 -14.75
C GLU A 667 -38.41 -13.21 -15.96
N GLY A 668 -37.55 -12.28 -16.39
CA GLY A 668 -37.72 -11.49 -17.62
C GLY A 668 -38.42 -10.14 -17.45
N ARG A 669 -38.94 -9.82 -16.26
CA ARG A 669 -39.57 -8.52 -15.95
C ARG A 669 -38.52 -7.43 -15.71
N SER A 670 -38.69 -6.27 -16.35
CA SER A 670 -37.94 -5.05 -16.05
C SER A 670 -38.74 -4.14 -15.13
N ILE A 671 -38.10 -3.60 -14.10
CA ILE A 671 -38.70 -2.67 -13.13
C ILE A 671 -37.80 -1.44 -13.02
N ALA A 672 -38.39 -0.24 -12.91
CA ALA A 672 -37.61 0.98 -12.72
C ALA A 672 -36.87 0.95 -11.38
N LEU A 673 -35.60 1.36 -11.36
CA LEU A 673 -34.78 1.35 -10.14
C LEU A 673 -35.40 2.23 -9.03
N ALA A 674 -35.98 3.37 -9.40
CA ALA A 674 -36.69 4.24 -8.47
C ALA A 674 -37.89 3.54 -7.79
N GLN A 675 -38.60 2.69 -8.53
CA GLN A 675 -39.70 1.90 -7.96
C GLN A 675 -39.16 0.86 -6.95
N LEU A 676 -38.08 0.16 -7.31
CA LEU A 676 -37.46 -0.85 -6.42
C LEU A 676 -37.00 -0.24 -5.09
N LEU A 677 -36.37 0.93 -5.14
CA LEU A 677 -35.96 1.69 -3.95
C LEU A 677 -37.15 2.09 -3.08
N SER A 678 -38.27 2.48 -3.69
CA SER A 678 -39.49 2.83 -2.97
C SER A 678 -40.11 1.61 -2.28
N GLU A 679 -40.19 0.48 -2.97
CA GLU A 679 -40.72 -0.78 -2.43
C GLU A 679 -39.90 -1.26 -1.23
N ASP A 680 -38.57 -1.28 -1.36
CA ASP A 680 -37.68 -1.80 -0.30
C ASP A 680 -37.54 -0.84 0.89
N ARG A 681 -37.73 0.48 0.69
CA ARG A 681 -37.91 1.43 1.80
C ARG A 681 -39.22 1.18 2.55
N GLY A 682 -40.30 0.84 1.83
CA GLY A 682 -41.61 0.55 2.40
C GLY A 682 -41.65 -0.72 3.26
N LEU A 683 -40.82 -1.73 2.91
CA LEU A 683 -40.71 -2.97 3.67
C LEU A 683 -40.12 -2.78 5.08
N ARG A 684 -39.33 -1.72 5.34
CA ARG A 684 -38.84 -1.41 6.71
C ARG A 684 -39.89 -0.75 7.61
N LEU A 685 -41.03 -0.31 7.06
CA LEU A 685 -42.13 0.31 7.81
C LEU A 685 -43.30 -0.64 8.09
N ALA A 686 -43.34 -1.81 7.43
CA ALA A 686 -44.46 -2.75 7.55
C ALA A 686 -44.32 -3.80 8.67
N ASP A 687 -43.12 -3.99 9.24
CA ASP A 687 -42.86 -5.00 10.28
C ASP A 687 -42.72 -4.44 11.70
N VAL A 688 -43.25 -3.24 11.98
CA VAL A 688 -43.45 -2.77 13.36
C VAL A 688 -44.93 -2.89 13.69
N GLU A 689 -45.34 -4.06 14.18
CA GLU A 689 -46.46 -4.09 15.11
C GLU A 689 -46.13 -3.10 16.23
N ARG A 690 -46.92 -2.03 16.33
CA ARG A 690 -46.87 -1.09 17.45
C ARG A 690 -47.16 -1.85 18.74
N VAL A 691 -46.13 -2.30 19.43
CA VAL A 691 -46.22 -2.52 20.88
C VAL A 691 -46.14 -1.14 21.53
N GLY A 692 -47.17 -0.83 22.30
CA GLY A 692 -47.53 0.52 22.72
C GLY A 692 -46.53 1.26 23.60
N SER A 693 -46.63 2.59 23.48
CA SER A 693 -46.43 3.61 24.52
C SER A 693 -45.10 3.66 25.27
N VAL A 694 -44.19 4.54 24.82
CA VAL A 694 -43.34 5.35 25.71
C VAL A 694 -43.25 6.78 25.11
N PRO A 695 -43.51 7.87 25.86
CA PRO A 695 -43.39 9.24 25.35
C PRO A 695 -41.92 9.70 25.31
N ALA A 696 -41.60 10.56 24.33
CA ALA A 696 -40.27 11.14 24.15
C ALA A 696 -39.84 12.04 25.34
N PRO A 697 -38.54 12.09 25.70
CA PRO A 697 -38.03 13.06 26.67
C PRO A 697 -37.95 14.46 26.04
N LYS A 698 -38.18 15.47 26.87
CA LYS A 698 -38.11 16.90 26.53
C LYS A 698 -36.74 17.37 26.11
#